data_AF-A0A7C5ADV9-F1
#
_entry.id   AF-A0A7C5ADV9-F1
#
_cell.length_a   1.000
_cell.length_b   1.000
_cell.length_c   1.000
_cell.angle_alpha   90.00
_cell.angle_beta   90.00
_cell.angle_gamma   90.00
#
_symmetry.space_group_name_H-M   'P 1'
#
loop_
_entity.id
_entity.type
_entity.pdbx_description
1 polymer ?
#
loop_
_entity_poly.entity_id
_entity_poly.type
_entity_poly.pdbx_seq_one_letter_code
_entity_poly.pdbx_strand_id
1 'polypeptide(L)'
;MYSSRRTSSLLHDVHQAPLIVSVVLTLLIPAAAQKVATTDPELQTVAESSDWKATGRHADVMSFVKRLAASSPLATLTSMGRSGEGRDIPLLVLSNPPVKTPEEARASGKLVVYAQGGIHSGECCGKEALQMLARDLLAGPRVKILDHLILLIAPIYNPDGNEQMAKGNRPGQNGPAKGMGIRENGAGLDLNRDNIKLESPEARALARVLNTWDPYIAIDTHTTNGSYHRNTLTFDGAVNPAGDERIIEFTRDEFLPLISARVLEATGYKTTFYGNPNPKKTRWYTYDGLPRFGTRERGIRGIVTVLTEAYKYAPYKDRILCTKAFVEEILRYADEHRDRIRSLVEGVRRDAVSRGRCPQAWDQVALRTEISPLPTPIRIEGWVEKRPKGSRARPRPTKEKKTYEMEHWGAYRPTLSTPRPFAYAYPASWTTITEKLRQHGIAVECAEARFEVPVQVQRILSVNRKRRAFQGHKLVSVETQQRREVQAFGRDTMVVRTAQPLGNLIVYLLEPRSEDGLVTWGFFDDALTPGRDFPVVRIPQAFRYGMVRDRHGWTSLFNGKDLTGWTPKIRGLRLGEDPWNTFRVRDGVIQVGYEDYERFDGRFGHLFLDLPLSSYILELEYRFTGDQAPGGPGWALRNSGIMIHGQSPDSMSLDQDFPVSIEVQLLGGDGRHPRPTGNVCTPGTHIERNGKVIRRHCIDSKSKTYAGEQWVRVRVEVHGGRHIRHFINDSLVLEYSRPQLDAKDANARPLLEHRRNHRMLSAGSISLQSESHPCEFRNIKVRLL
;
A
#
# COMPACT_ATOMS: atom_id res chain seq x y z
N MET A 1 -46.99 30.59 39.72
CA MET A 1 -46.65 32.02 39.83
C MET A 1 -45.78 32.38 38.63
N TYR A 2 -46.14 33.21 37.65
CA TYR A 2 -47.39 33.82 37.17
C TYR A 2 -47.27 33.71 35.64
N SER A 3 -47.87 32.70 35.01
CA SER A 3 -49.13 32.75 34.26
C SER A 3 -49.32 33.97 33.36
N SER A 4 -49.45 33.66 32.07
CA SER A 4 -50.18 34.39 31.04
C SER A 4 -51.57 34.90 31.49
N ARG A 5 -52.09 35.91 30.77
CA ARG A 5 -53.51 36.12 30.42
C ARG A 5 -53.61 37.35 29.48
N ARG A 6 -54.14 37.18 28.26
CA ARG A 6 -55.53 37.48 27.81
C ARG A 6 -55.67 38.97 27.39
N THR A 7 -56.42 39.40 26.38
CA THR A 7 -57.44 38.83 25.49
C THR A 7 -57.84 39.90 24.46
N SER A 8 -58.29 39.48 23.28
CA SER A 8 -59.36 40.07 22.42
C SER A 8 -59.17 41.50 21.88
N SER A 9 -59.68 41.94 20.73
CA SER A 9 -60.71 41.45 19.82
C SER A 9 -60.67 42.29 18.53
N LEU A 10 -61.12 41.68 17.42
CA LEU A 10 -61.97 42.25 16.35
C LEU A 10 -61.44 43.37 15.42
N LEU A 11 -61.42 42.98 14.14
CA LEU A 11 -61.79 43.69 12.88
C LEU A 11 -62.78 44.87 13.10
N HIS A 12 -62.85 45.97 12.36
CA HIS A 12 -62.53 46.38 10.99
C HIS A 12 -62.40 47.91 11.01
N ASP A 13 -61.59 48.53 10.14
CA ASP A 13 -62.11 49.51 9.16
C ASP A 13 -61.03 50.07 8.23
N VAL A 14 -61.47 50.29 6.99
CA VAL A 14 -60.73 50.78 5.84
C VAL A 14 -60.92 52.30 5.75
N HIS A 15 -59.84 53.08 5.57
CA HIS A 15 -59.69 54.02 4.44
C HIS A 15 -58.50 54.99 4.60
N GLN A 16 -57.86 55.21 3.44
CA GLN A 16 -57.17 56.41 2.96
C GLN A 16 -55.71 56.66 3.38
N ALA A 17 -54.85 56.54 2.37
CA ALA A 17 -53.49 57.05 2.32
C ALA A 17 -53.47 58.60 2.26
N PRO A 18 -52.33 59.20 2.61
CA PRO A 18 -51.63 59.99 1.59
C PRO A 18 -50.12 59.71 1.52
N LEU A 19 -49.62 59.87 0.29
CA LEU A 19 -48.22 59.91 -0.11
C LEU A 19 -47.35 60.75 0.85
N ILE A 20 -46.26 60.16 1.34
CA ILE A 20 -45.06 60.90 1.76
C ILE A 20 -43.91 60.42 0.88
N VAL A 21 -43.44 61.33 0.04
CA VAL A 21 -42.21 61.25 -0.73
C VAL A 21 -41.05 61.17 0.25
N SER A 22 -40.36 60.02 0.27
CA SER A 22 -39.08 59.88 0.98
C SER A 22 -37.99 59.62 -0.04
N VAL A 23 -37.09 60.59 -0.14
CA VAL A 23 -35.88 60.57 -0.97
C VAL A 23 -34.98 59.43 -0.49
N VAL A 24 -34.94 58.33 -1.24
CA VAL A 24 -33.95 57.26 -1.05
C VAL A 24 -32.74 57.60 -1.92
N LEU A 25 -31.66 58.04 -1.27
CA LEU A 25 -30.33 58.12 -1.87
C LEU A 25 -29.95 56.71 -2.37
N THR A 26 -30.00 56.52 -3.68
CA THR A 26 -29.54 55.27 -4.31
C THR A 26 -28.02 55.37 -4.44
N LEU A 27 -27.31 54.77 -3.49
CA LEU A 27 -25.89 54.45 -3.65
C LEU A 27 -25.76 53.42 -4.78
N LEU A 28 -25.51 53.90 -5.99
CA LEU A 28 -25.03 53.12 -7.13
C LEU A 28 -23.64 52.58 -6.77
N ILE A 29 -23.59 51.43 -6.12
CA ILE A 29 -22.40 50.59 -6.14
C ILE A 29 -22.34 50.00 -7.54
N PRO A 30 -21.31 50.31 -8.36
CA PRO A 30 -21.16 49.61 -9.62
C PRO A 30 -20.93 48.14 -9.29
N ALA A 31 -21.86 47.29 -9.68
CA ALA A 31 -21.63 45.86 -9.74
C ALA A 31 -20.40 45.67 -10.63
N ALA A 32 -19.25 45.40 -10.02
CA ALA A 32 -18.08 44.94 -10.74
C ALA A 32 -18.47 43.63 -11.40
N ALA A 33 -18.89 43.70 -12.66
CA ALA A 33 -19.02 42.55 -13.52
C ALA A 33 -17.67 41.83 -13.48
N GLN A 34 -17.62 40.70 -12.77
CA GLN A 34 -16.51 39.77 -12.88
C GLN A 34 -16.38 39.47 -14.37
N LYS A 35 -15.33 40.02 -15.00
CA LYS A 35 -14.92 39.61 -16.33
C LYS A 35 -14.70 38.10 -16.25
N VAL A 36 -15.67 37.35 -16.79
CA VAL A 36 -15.47 35.93 -17.09
C VAL A 36 -14.22 35.91 -17.96
N ALA A 37 -13.14 35.32 -17.46
CA ALA A 37 -11.93 35.13 -18.25
C ALA A 37 -12.36 34.39 -19.52
N THR A 38 -12.35 35.09 -20.65
CA THR A 38 -12.65 34.49 -21.95
C THR A 38 -11.58 33.45 -22.18
N THR A 39 -11.97 32.17 -22.23
CA THR A 39 -11.05 31.09 -22.58
C THR A 39 -10.40 31.43 -23.91
N ASP A 40 -9.07 31.38 -23.95
CA ASP A 40 -8.33 31.53 -25.20
C ASP A 40 -8.92 30.56 -26.23
N PRO A 41 -9.49 31.06 -27.34
CA PRO A 41 -10.10 30.22 -28.38
C PRO A 41 -9.15 29.13 -28.89
N GLU A 42 -7.83 29.35 -28.83
CA GLU A 42 -6.82 28.39 -29.25
C GLU A 42 -6.60 27.23 -28.25
N LEU A 43 -7.05 27.39 -27.00
CA LEU A 43 -6.99 26.38 -25.93
C LEU A 43 -8.38 25.82 -25.59
N GLN A 44 -9.30 25.80 -26.55
CA GLN A 44 -10.54 25.03 -26.41
C GLN A 44 -10.33 23.56 -26.79
N THR A 45 -10.97 22.67 -26.03
CA THR A 45 -11.12 21.27 -26.43
C THR A 45 -12.05 21.14 -27.63
N VAL A 46 -12.02 20.01 -28.34
CA VAL A 46 -12.97 19.74 -29.44
C VAL A 46 -14.41 19.69 -28.93
N ALA A 47 -14.63 19.25 -27.69
CA ALA A 47 -15.96 19.31 -27.08
C ALA A 47 -16.45 20.76 -26.93
N GLU A 48 -15.61 21.68 -26.45
CA GLU A 48 -15.97 23.09 -26.31
C GLU A 48 -16.22 23.77 -27.67
N SER A 49 -15.27 23.65 -28.61
CA SER A 49 -15.34 24.33 -29.91
C SER A 49 -16.45 23.78 -30.82
N SER A 50 -16.90 22.55 -30.58
CA SER A 50 -18.01 21.94 -31.33
C SER A 50 -19.38 22.16 -30.70
N ASP A 51 -19.50 22.96 -29.64
CA ASP A 51 -20.73 23.10 -28.86
C ASP A 51 -21.21 21.72 -28.36
N TRP A 52 -20.28 20.95 -27.80
CA TRP A 52 -20.50 19.64 -27.16
C TRP A 52 -21.06 18.59 -28.11
N LYS A 53 -20.76 18.68 -29.41
CA LYS A 53 -21.24 17.73 -30.45
C LYS A 53 -20.21 16.70 -30.86
N ALA A 54 -18.92 16.92 -30.57
CA ALA A 54 -17.81 16.07 -30.98
C ALA A 54 -16.80 15.85 -29.84
N THR A 55 -15.93 14.85 -30.02
CA THR A 55 -14.77 14.57 -29.17
C THR A 55 -13.51 14.55 -30.03
N GLY A 56 -12.35 14.88 -29.45
CA GLY A 56 -11.10 15.02 -30.20
C GLY A 56 -10.48 13.70 -30.68
N ARG A 57 -9.90 13.71 -31.87
CA ARG A 57 -8.95 12.69 -32.35
C ARG A 57 -7.61 12.82 -31.63
N HIS A 58 -6.74 11.84 -31.81
CA HIS A 58 -5.39 11.83 -31.26
C HIS A 58 -4.62 13.10 -31.64
N ALA A 59 -4.69 13.51 -32.92
CA ALA A 59 -4.05 14.73 -33.39
C ALA A 59 -4.57 15.99 -32.67
N ASP A 60 -5.88 16.08 -32.40
CA ASP A 60 -6.48 17.20 -31.68
C ASP A 60 -5.95 17.27 -30.24
N VAL A 61 -5.91 16.12 -29.54
CA VAL A 61 -5.39 16.04 -28.17
C VAL A 61 -3.90 16.39 -28.12
N MET A 62 -3.10 15.85 -29.04
CA MET A 62 -1.67 16.18 -29.14
C MET A 62 -1.45 17.66 -29.42
N SER A 63 -2.27 18.25 -30.29
CA SER A 63 -2.20 19.68 -30.60
C SER A 63 -2.56 20.53 -29.38
N PHE A 64 -3.59 20.14 -28.62
CA PHE A 64 -4.00 20.81 -27.40
C PHE A 64 -2.89 20.79 -26.34
N VAL A 65 -2.36 19.60 -25.99
CA VAL A 65 -1.36 19.48 -24.92
C VAL A 65 -0.04 20.15 -25.28
N LYS A 66 0.33 20.18 -26.57
CA LYS A 66 1.51 20.93 -27.05
C LYS A 66 1.33 22.44 -26.88
N ARG A 67 0.18 22.99 -27.28
CA ARG A 67 -0.11 24.42 -27.08
C ARG A 67 -0.16 24.78 -25.60
N LEU A 68 -0.78 23.93 -24.77
CA LEU A 68 -0.86 24.17 -23.34
C LEU A 68 0.50 24.12 -22.64
N ALA A 69 1.37 23.18 -23.01
CA ALA A 69 2.74 23.14 -22.50
C ALA A 69 3.58 24.35 -22.95
N ALA A 70 3.33 24.87 -24.15
CA ALA A 70 4.00 26.08 -24.63
C ALA A 70 3.48 27.37 -23.96
N SER A 71 2.24 27.39 -23.45
CA SER A 71 1.64 28.58 -22.87
C SER A 71 1.98 28.81 -21.39
N SER A 72 2.60 27.84 -20.71
CA SER A 72 2.95 27.97 -19.29
C SER A 72 4.26 27.26 -18.93
N PRO A 73 5.18 27.92 -18.20
CA PRO A 73 6.41 27.28 -17.71
C PRO A 73 6.14 26.19 -16.66
N LEU A 74 4.93 26.14 -16.10
CA LEU A 74 4.51 25.16 -15.11
C LEU A 74 4.04 23.84 -15.73
N ALA A 75 3.99 23.77 -17.07
CA ALA A 75 3.51 22.63 -17.82
C ALA A 75 4.61 22.01 -18.67
N THR A 76 4.98 20.77 -18.37
CA THR A 76 5.95 19.99 -19.16
C THR A 76 5.22 18.86 -19.88
N LEU A 77 5.38 18.77 -21.20
CA LEU A 77 4.88 17.65 -21.98
C LEU A 77 5.97 16.58 -22.11
N THR A 78 5.64 15.36 -21.73
CA THR A 78 6.43 14.15 -21.98
C THR A 78 5.54 13.04 -22.55
N SER A 79 6.06 11.82 -22.65
CA SER A 79 5.35 10.65 -23.19
C SER A 79 5.35 9.50 -22.18
N MET A 80 4.23 8.79 -22.05
CA MET A 80 4.18 7.51 -21.33
C MET A 80 4.83 6.38 -22.15
N GLY A 81 4.82 6.52 -23.47
CA GLY A 81 5.20 5.50 -24.44
C GLY A 81 4.35 5.60 -25.71
N ARG A 82 4.37 4.52 -26.50
CA ARG A 82 3.57 4.39 -27.73
C ARG A 82 2.55 3.27 -27.61
N SER A 83 1.43 3.42 -28.30
CA SER A 83 0.39 2.41 -28.44
C SER A 83 0.80 1.26 -29.37
N GLY A 84 -0.06 0.26 -29.52
CA GLY A 84 0.14 -0.88 -30.43
C GLY A 84 0.34 -0.46 -31.89
N GLU A 85 -0.37 0.55 -32.36
CA GLU A 85 -0.23 1.12 -33.71
C GLU A 85 0.80 2.26 -33.80
N GLY A 86 1.60 2.46 -32.74
CA GLY A 86 2.74 3.39 -32.75
C GLY A 86 2.41 4.86 -32.47
N ARG A 87 1.21 5.18 -31.98
CA ARG A 87 0.83 6.56 -31.60
C ARG A 87 1.39 6.91 -30.23
N ASP A 88 1.94 8.11 -30.09
CA ASP A 88 2.42 8.59 -28.79
C ASP A 88 1.27 8.76 -27.78
N ILE A 89 1.50 8.37 -26.53
CA ILE A 89 0.56 8.54 -25.41
C ILE A 89 1.07 9.73 -24.58
N PRO A 90 0.45 10.92 -24.69
CA PRO A 90 0.96 12.12 -24.05
C PRO A 90 0.79 12.05 -22.53
N LEU A 91 1.80 12.54 -21.81
CA LEU A 91 1.77 12.79 -20.38
C LEU A 91 2.09 14.25 -20.11
N LEU A 92 1.10 15.02 -19.66
CA LEU A 92 1.30 16.39 -19.23
C LEU A 92 1.63 16.43 -17.74
N VAL A 93 2.73 17.08 -17.38
CA VAL A 93 3.23 17.23 -16.01
C VAL A 93 3.04 18.68 -15.58
N LEU A 94 2.22 18.92 -14.56
CA LEU A 94 1.97 20.26 -14.01
C LEU A 94 2.57 20.37 -12.60
N SER A 95 3.42 21.37 -12.36
CA SER A 95 3.95 21.66 -11.02
C SER A 95 4.55 23.08 -10.91
N ASN A 96 4.58 23.66 -9.70
CA ASN A 96 5.24 24.93 -9.39
C ASN A 96 6.16 24.84 -8.15
N PRO A 97 7.50 24.81 -8.26
CA PRO A 97 8.28 24.95 -9.48
C PRO A 97 8.07 23.75 -10.43
N PRO A 98 8.38 23.92 -11.74
CA PRO A 98 8.21 22.86 -12.72
C PRO A 98 9.13 21.67 -12.45
N VAL A 99 8.62 20.47 -12.73
CA VAL A 99 9.37 19.21 -12.69
C VAL A 99 9.23 18.51 -14.04
N LYS A 100 10.31 17.88 -14.50
CA LYS A 100 10.42 17.19 -15.80
C LYS A 100 10.64 15.70 -15.65
N THR A 101 11.19 15.26 -14.52
CA THR A 101 11.58 13.87 -14.28
C THR A 101 11.00 13.31 -12.98
N PRO A 102 10.84 11.98 -12.86
CA PRO A 102 10.47 11.35 -11.60
C PRO A 102 11.46 11.63 -10.45
N GLU A 103 12.75 11.79 -10.76
CA GLU A 103 13.79 12.10 -9.79
C GLU A 103 13.60 13.50 -9.19
N GLU A 104 13.31 14.49 -10.04
CA GLU A 104 12.95 15.85 -9.61
C GLU A 104 11.67 15.84 -8.77
N ALA A 105 10.66 15.07 -9.17
CA ALA A 105 9.42 14.93 -8.42
C ALA A 105 9.64 14.34 -7.01
N ARG A 106 10.52 13.33 -6.89
CA ARG A 106 10.89 12.76 -5.59
C ARG A 106 11.67 13.76 -4.73
N ALA A 107 12.62 14.47 -5.33
CA ALA A 107 13.43 15.47 -4.64
C ALA A 107 12.60 16.67 -4.16
N SER A 108 11.54 17.04 -4.87
CA SER A 108 10.66 18.15 -4.47
C SER A 108 9.81 17.81 -3.24
N GLY A 109 9.68 16.54 -2.88
CA GLY A 109 8.86 16.07 -1.77
C GLY A 109 7.36 16.31 -1.96
N LYS A 110 6.87 16.67 -3.15
CA LYS A 110 5.45 16.99 -3.39
C LYS A 110 4.59 15.74 -3.50
N LEU A 111 3.28 15.89 -3.35
CA LEU A 111 2.35 14.79 -3.61
C LEU A 111 2.10 14.65 -5.11
N VAL A 112 2.44 13.47 -5.64
CA VAL A 112 2.19 13.14 -7.05
C VAL A 112 0.77 12.56 -7.19
N VAL A 113 -0.02 13.14 -8.09
CA VAL A 113 -1.36 12.68 -8.50
C VAL A 113 -1.33 12.30 -9.96
N TYR A 114 -1.74 11.08 -10.28
CA TYR A 114 -1.90 10.61 -11.66
C TYR A 114 -3.37 10.60 -12.05
N ALA A 115 -3.73 11.18 -13.19
CA ALA A 115 -5.07 11.19 -13.74
C ALA A 115 -5.06 10.78 -15.21
N GLN A 116 -5.93 9.84 -15.57
CA GLN A 116 -6.05 9.37 -16.95
C GLN A 116 -7.48 9.40 -17.48
N GLY A 117 -7.60 9.53 -18.79
CA GLY A 117 -8.83 9.41 -19.54
C GLY A 117 -8.66 8.54 -20.78
N GLY A 118 -9.79 7.98 -21.24
CA GLY A 118 -9.83 7.27 -22.50
C GLY A 118 -9.12 5.91 -22.49
N ILE A 119 -9.18 5.17 -21.38
CA ILE A 119 -8.79 3.74 -21.38
C ILE A 119 -9.75 2.90 -22.24
N HIS A 120 -11.04 3.24 -22.20
CA HIS A 120 -11.99 2.90 -23.25
C HIS A 120 -12.31 4.19 -24.01
N SER A 121 -11.92 4.30 -25.26
CA SER A 121 -11.95 5.57 -26.00
C SER A 121 -13.37 6.04 -26.37
N GLY A 122 -14.36 5.16 -26.30
CA GLY A 122 -15.78 5.56 -26.37
C GLY A 122 -16.27 6.33 -25.12
N GLU A 123 -15.58 6.22 -24.00
CA GLU A 123 -15.89 6.86 -22.71
C GLU A 123 -15.21 8.25 -22.62
N CYS A 124 -15.42 9.03 -23.68
CA CYS A 124 -14.62 10.19 -24.00
C CYS A 124 -14.80 11.42 -23.08
N CYS A 125 -15.69 11.40 -22.09
CA CYS A 125 -15.92 12.57 -21.23
C CYS A 125 -14.70 12.91 -20.36
N GLY A 126 -13.99 11.90 -19.85
CA GLY A 126 -12.78 12.07 -19.06
C GLY A 126 -11.63 12.71 -19.85
N LYS A 127 -11.45 12.29 -21.10
CA LYS A 127 -10.46 12.85 -22.03
C LYS A 127 -10.64 14.37 -22.21
N GLU A 128 -11.87 14.83 -22.40
CA GLU A 128 -12.15 16.27 -22.56
C GLU A 128 -12.04 16.99 -21.20
N ALA A 129 -12.59 16.41 -20.14
CA ALA A 129 -12.58 16.98 -18.79
C ALA A 129 -11.16 17.24 -18.27
N LEU A 130 -10.23 16.30 -18.50
CA LEU A 130 -8.84 16.42 -18.05
C LEU A 130 -8.06 17.48 -18.83
N GLN A 131 -8.32 17.64 -20.13
CA GLN A 131 -7.75 18.73 -20.94
C GLN A 131 -8.24 20.10 -20.44
N MET A 132 -9.55 20.24 -20.23
CA MET A 132 -10.15 21.46 -19.67
C MET A 132 -9.59 21.78 -18.28
N LEU A 133 -9.46 20.76 -17.41
CA LEU A 133 -8.92 20.93 -16.06
C LEU A 133 -7.47 21.43 -16.10
N ALA A 134 -6.62 20.81 -16.94
CA ALA A 134 -5.23 21.21 -17.08
C ALA A 134 -5.09 22.69 -17.46
N ARG A 135 -5.87 23.14 -18.45
CA ARG A 135 -5.92 24.55 -18.85
C ARG A 135 -6.37 25.46 -17.71
N ASP A 136 -7.49 25.13 -17.08
CA ASP A 136 -8.09 25.99 -16.07
C ASP A 136 -7.21 26.12 -14.80
N LEU A 137 -6.44 25.09 -14.46
CA LEU A 137 -5.47 25.14 -13.36
C LEU A 137 -4.32 26.12 -13.65
N LEU A 138 -3.87 26.20 -14.90
CA LEU A 138 -2.75 27.07 -15.30
C LEU A 138 -3.16 28.52 -15.52
N ALA A 139 -4.43 28.78 -15.83
CA ALA A 139 -4.93 30.11 -16.18
C ALA A 139 -5.50 30.92 -14.99
N GLY A 140 -5.63 30.32 -13.80
CA GLY A 140 -6.40 30.92 -12.70
C GLY A 140 -5.70 30.91 -11.34
N PRO A 141 -6.34 31.47 -10.29
CA PRO A 141 -5.80 31.49 -8.93
C PRO A 141 -5.55 30.09 -8.33
N ARG A 142 -6.11 29.05 -8.98
CA ARG A 142 -5.97 27.63 -8.61
C ARG A 142 -4.58 27.06 -8.91
N VAL A 143 -3.73 27.80 -9.62
CA VAL A 143 -2.32 27.44 -9.87
C VAL A 143 -1.56 27.12 -8.57
N LYS A 144 -1.97 27.70 -7.44
CA LYS A 144 -1.38 27.46 -6.11
C LYS A 144 -1.46 26.01 -5.63
N ILE A 145 -2.41 25.21 -6.12
CA ILE A 145 -2.45 23.76 -5.83
C ILE A 145 -1.14 23.08 -6.31
N LEU A 146 -0.52 23.60 -7.38
CA LEU A 146 0.73 23.08 -7.92
C LEU A 146 1.95 23.40 -7.05
N ASP A 147 1.81 24.25 -6.03
CA ASP A 147 2.85 24.50 -5.02
C ASP A 147 3.08 23.25 -4.16
N HIS A 148 2.03 22.45 -3.93
CA HIS A 148 2.09 21.25 -3.11
C HIS A 148 1.94 19.95 -3.91
N LEU A 149 1.29 20.00 -5.09
CA LEU A 149 1.02 18.84 -5.93
C LEU A 149 1.89 18.81 -7.20
N ILE A 150 2.14 17.60 -7.68
CA ILE A 150 2.58 17.32 -9.06
C ILE A 150 1.45 16.55 -9.72
N LEU A 151 0.90 17.09 -10.80
CA LEU A 151 -0.20 16.47 -11.52
C LEU A 151 0.30 15.87 -12.84
N LEU A 152 0.11 14.56 -12.99
CA LEU A 152 0.42 13.80 -14.19
C LEU A 152 -0.89 13.49 -14.93
N ILE A 153 -1.08 14.02 -16.12
CA ILE A 153 -2.33 13.90 -16.89
C ILE A 153 -2.07 13.14 -18.20
N ALA A 154 -2.71 11.99 -18.34
CA ALA A 154 -2.75 11.21 -19.57
C ALA A 154 -4.16 11.28 -20.18
N PRO A 155 -4.48 12.31 -20.99
CA PRO A 155 -5.85 12.55 -21.44
C PRO A 155 -6.37 11.48 -22.41
N ILE A 156 -5.48 10.77 -23.12
CA ILE A 156 -5.82 9.77 -24.13
C ILE A 156 -4.94 8.51 -23.99
N TYR A 157 -5.31 7.64 -23.06
CA TYR A 157 -4.53 6.43 -22.78
C TYR A 157 -4.62 5.36 -23.88
N ASN A 158 -5.79 5.21 -24.53
CA ASN A 158 -6.00 4.32 -25.69
C ASN A 158 -6.16 5.14 -26.99
N PRO A 159 -5.07 5.63 -27.60
CA PRO A 159 -5.16 6.42 -28.82
C PRO A 159 -5.62 5.59 -30.03
N ASP A 160 -5.35 4.28 -30.05
CA ASP A 160 -5.72 3.42 -31.18
C ASP A 160 -7.23 3.17 -31.23
N GLY A 161 -7.82 2.81 -30.09
CA GLY A 161 -9.27 2.71 -29.96
C GLY A 161 -9.98 4.05 -30.18
N ASN A 162 -9.28 5.18 -29.94
CA ASN A 162 -9.83 6.50 -30.17
C ASN A 162 -10.00 6.82 -31.66
N GLU A 163 -9.05 6.41 -32.50
CA GLU A 163 -9.10 6.73 -33.93
C GLU A 163 -10.20 5.97 -34.69
N GLN A 164 -10.66 4.86 -34.13
CA GLN A 164 -11.80 4.08 -34.63
C GLN A 164 -13.15 4.74 -34.29
N MET A 165 -13.31 6.03 -34.62
CA MET A 165 -14.52 6.79 -34.29
C MET A 165 -15.72 6.41 -35.16
N ALA A 166 -16.84 6.10 -34.51
CA ALA A 166 -18.13 5.96 -35.17
C ALA A 166 -19.29 6.35 -34.25
N LYS A 167 -20.43 6.74 -34.83
CA LYS A 167 -21.66 7.06 -34.09
C LYS A 167 -22.22 5.86 -33.32
N GLY A 168 -22.00 4.65 -33.82
CA GLY A 168 -22.55 3.40 -33.28
C GLY A 168 -21.77 2.76 -32.15
N ASN A 169 -20.56 3.25 -31.81
CA ASN A 169 -19.64 2.54 -30.92
C ASN A 169 -20.13 2.40 -29.46
N ARG A 170 -21.06 3.25 -29.01
CA ARG A 170 -21.70 3.12 -27.69
C ARG A 170 -23.22 3.27 -27.78
N PRO A 171 -23.95 2.18 -28.09
CA PRO A 171 -25.41 2.22 -28.23
C PRO A 171 -26.12 2.74 -26.97
N GLY A 172 -27.03 3.69 -27.17
CA GLY A 172 -27.85 4.29 -26.10
C GLY A 172 -27.12 5.28 -25.20
N GLN A 173 -25.87 5.65 -25.50
CA GLN A 173 -25.19 6.77 -24.85
C GLN A 173 -25.64 8.11 -25.46
N ASN A 174 -25.88 9.11 -24.61
CA ASN A 174 -26.31 10.44 -25.05
C ASN A 174 -25.12 11.30 -25.49
N GLY A 175 -24.72 11.11 -26.76
CA GLY A 175 -23.64 11.84 -27.42
C GLY A 175 -22.23 11.29 -27.12
N PRO A 176 -21.19 11.90 -27.73
CA PRO A 176 -21.25 13.00 -28.71
C PRO A 176 -21.93 12.61 -30.03
N ALA A 177 -22.58 13.57 -30.69
CA ALA A 177 -23.37 13.34 -31.91
C ALA A 177 -22.50 12.94 -33.13
N LYS A 178 -21.24 13.40 -33.18
CA LYS A 178 -20.30 13.06 -34.26
C LYS A 178 -19.60 11.69 -34.07
N GLY A 179 -19.90 10.96 -32.99
CA GLY A 179 -19.32 9.66 -32.71
C GLY A 179 -18.11 9.70 -31.77
N MET A 180 -17.65 8.52 -31.38
CA MET A 180 -16.63 8.30 -30.35
C MET A 180 -15.84 7.01 -30.64
N GLY A 181 -14.72 6.79 -29.96
CA GLY A 181 -13.89 5.60 -30.15
C GLY A 181 -14.51 4.29 -29.64
N ILE A 182 -13.75 3.21 -29.71
CA ILE A 182 -14.15 1.87 -29.25
C ILE A 182 -13.59 1.55 -27.85
N ARG A 183 -13.90 0.35 -27.33
CA ARG A 183 -13.47 -0.10 -26.00
C ARG A 183 -12.04 -0.64 -26.03
N GLU A 184 -11.74 -1.47 -27.01
CA GLU A 184 -10.46 -2.16 -27.16
C GLU A 184 -9.38 -1.26 -27.75
N ASN A 185 -8.10 -1.63 -27.60
CA ASN A 185 -6.99 -1.00 -28.32
C ASN A 185 -6.85 -1.57 -29.75
N GLY A 186 -5.83 -1.16 -30.50
CA GLY A 186 -5.58 -1.63 -31.87
C GLY A 186 -5.40 -3.14 -32.01
N ALA A 187 -5.02 -3.84 -30.92
CA ALA A 187 -4.88 -5.29 -30.88
C ALA A 187 -6.15 -6.03 -30.42
N GLY A 188 -7.26 -5.33 -30.19
CA GLY A 188 -8.50 -5.92 -29.68
C GLY A 188 -8.47 -6.26 -28.19
N LEU A 189 -7.50 -5.73 -27.43
CA LEU A 189 -7.41 -5.93 -25.99
C LEU A 189 -8.18 -4.85 -25.22
N ASP A 190 -8.87 -5.27 -24.17
CA ASP A 190 -9.47 -4.39 -23.18
C ASP A 190 -8.39 -3.97 -22.17
N LEU A 191 -7.89 -2.74 -22.29
CA LEU A 191 -6.81 -2.23 -21.45
C LEU A 191 -7.18 -2.21 -19.96
N ASN A 192 -8.47 -2.12 -19.61
CA ASN A 192 -8.93 -2.23 -18.22
C ASN A 192 -9.12 -3.71 -17.79
N ARG A 193 -8.44 -4.64 -18.46
CA ARG A 193 -8.22 -6.03 -18.05
C ARG A 193 -6.75 -6.42 -18.04
N ASP A 194 -5.86 -5.47 -18.31
CA ASP A 194 -4.45 -5.74 -18.60
C ASP A 194 -3.50 -5.36 -17.44
N ASN A 195 -4.05 -4.97 -16.29
CA ASN A 195 -3.25 -4.44 -15.17
C ASN A 195 -2.42 -5.51 -14.44
N ILE A 196 -2.72 -6.81 -14.60
CA ILE A 196 -1.90 -7.91 -14.09
C ILE A 196 -0.97 -8.49 -15.17
N LYS A 197 -1.52 -8.81 -16.34
CA LYS A 197 -0.77 -9.51 -17.38
C LYS A 197 0.17 -8.59 -18.18
N LEU A 198 -0.06 -7.27 -18.19
CA LEU A 198 0.81 -6.26 -18.81
C LEU A 198 1.27 -6.63 -20.24
N GLU A 199 0.35 -7.04 -21.10
CA GLU A 199 0.67 -7.54 -22.45
C GLU A 199 0.66 -6.43 -23.50
N SER A 200 -0.21 -5.44 -23.34
CA SER A 200 -0.27 -4.30 -24.24
C SER A 200 0.88 -3.32 -23.96
N PRO A 201 1.39 -2.61 -24.99
CA PRO A 201 2.38 -1.57 -24.78
C PRO A 201 1.83 -0.42 -23.91
N GLU A 202 0.52 -0.14 -23.96
CA GLU A 202 -0.16 0.83 -23.11
C GLU A 202 -0.06 0.41 -21.62
N ALA A 203 -0.41 -0.83 -21.28
CA ALA A 203 -0.33 -1.32 -19.90
C ALA A 203 1.10 -1.30 -19.36
N ARG A 204 2.10 -1.66 -20.18
CA ARG A 204 3.52 -1.53 -19.81
C ARG A 204 3.93 -0.07 -19.62
N ALA A 205 3.39 0.86 -20.41
CA ALA A 205 3.63 2.29 -20.27
C ALA A 205 3.06 2.84 -18.96
N LEU A 206 1.82 2.48 -18.63
CA LEU A 206 1.21 2.83 -17.36
C LEU A 206 2.00 2.26 -16.17
N ALA A 207 2.38 0.98 -16.23
CA ALA A 207 3.17 0.36 -15.17
C ALA A 207 4.48 1.12 -14.94
N ARG A 208 5.20 1.53 -15.99
CA ARG A 208 6.40 2.38 -15.87
C ARG A 208 6.11 3.71 -15.18
N VAL A 209 5.00 4.39 -15.52
CA VAL A 209 4.61 5.64 -14.84
C VAL A 209 4.38 5.39 -13.35
N LEU A 210 3.60 4.36 -13.00
CA LEU A 210 3.34 4.01 -11.60
C LEU A 210 4.62 3.64 -10.83
N ASN A 211 5.57 2.95 -11.48
CA ASN A 211 6.82 2.53 -10.85
C ASN A 211 7.79 3.69 -10.62
N THR A 212 7.86 4.64 -11.55
CA THR A 212 8.88 5.70 -11.54
C THR A 212 8.42 6.94 -10.82
N TRP A 213 7.19 7.41 -11.11
CA TRP A 213 6.59 8.59 -10.50
C TRP A 213 5.93 8.32 -9.14
N ASP A 214 5.63 7.05 -8.84
CA ASP A 214 5.15 6.56 -7.54
C ASP A 214 3.99 7.38 -6.93
N PRO A 215 2.85 7.54 -7.65
CA PRO A 215 1.78 8.43 -7.23
C PRO A 215 1.13 8.04 -5.90
N TYR A 216 0.60 9.03 -5.21
CA TYR A 216 -0.20 8.86 -3.99
C TYR A 216 -1.68 8.63 -4.32
N ILE A 217 -2.16 9.32 -5.36
CA ILE A 217 -3.53 9.22 -5.86
C ILE A 217 -3.49 8.85 -7.35
N ALA A 218 -4.30 7.88 -7.76
CA ALA A 218 -4.50 7.52 -9.16
C ALA A 218 -5.98 7.57 -9.54
N ILE A 219 -6.31 8.41 -10.53
CA ILE A 219 -7.66 8.69 -11.00
C ILE A 219 -7.84 8.12 -12.40
N ASP A 220 -8.86 7.29 -12.58
CA ASP A 220 -9.22 6.70 -13.86
C ASP A 220 -10.65 7.12 -14.25
N THR A 221 -10.76 7.85 -15.36
CA THR A 221 -12.03 8.46 -15.78
C THR A 221 -12.72 7.64 -16.89
N HIS A 222 -13.96 7.21 -16.62
CA HIS A 222 -14.80 6.31 -17.40
C HIS A 222 -16.21 6.89 -17.62
N THR A 223 -17.04 6.15 -18.37
CA THR A 223 -18.48 6.40 -18.53
C THR A 223 -19.25 5.11 -18.36
N THR A 224 -20.28 5.14 -17.50
CA THR A 224 -21.03 3.94 -17.12
C THR A 224 -21.65 3.25 -18.33
N ASN A 225 -21.66 1.93 -18.34
CA ASN A 225 -22.57 1.16 -19.20
C ASN A 225 -24.00 1.02 -18.61
N GLY A 226 -24.25 1.73 -17.50
CA GLY A 226 -25.01 1.25 -16.34
C GLY A 226 -26.54 1.32 -16.40
N SER A 227 -27.10 1.18 -15.20
CA SER A 227 -28.51 1.16 -14.86
C SER A 227 -29.16 2.55 -14.89
N TYR A 228 -30.50 2.62 -14.80
CA TYR A 228 -31.22 3.90 -14.83
C TYR A 228 -31.25 4.58 -13.45
N HIS A 229 -30.51 5.69 -13.31
CA HIS A 229 -30.50 6.56 -12.12
C HIS A 229 -30.34 8.04 -12.48
N ARG A 230 -30.51 8.94 -11.51
CA ARG A 230 -30.52 10.40 -11.69
C ARG A 230 -29.20 11.08 -11.30
N ASN A 231 -28.18 10.31 -10.91
CA ASN A 231 -26.82 10.83 -10.66
C ASN A 231 -26.08 11.08 -11.98
N THR A 232 -25.35 12.20 -12.07
CA THR A 232 -24.57 12.61 -13.26
C THR A 232 -23.26 11.83 -13.38
N LEU A 233 -22.72 11.38 -12.25
CA LEU A 233 -21.50 10.60 -12.17
C LEU A 233 -21.62 9.60 -11.02
N THR A 234 -21.03 8.42 -11.19
CA THR A 234 -20.79 7.49 -10.10
C THR A 234 -19.30 7.30 -9.89
N PHE A 235 -18.89 6.81 -8.73
CA PHE A 235 -17.48 6.64 -8.40
C PHE A 235 -17.20 5.35 -7.63
N ASP A 236 -15.97 4.88 -7.67
CA ASP A 236 -15.54 3.72 -6.89
C ASP A 236 -14.07 3.85 -6.48
N GLY A 237 -13.67 3.05 -5.50
CA GLY A 237 -12.32 3.01 -4.97
C GLY A 237 -11.61 1.67 -5.17
N ALA A 238 -10.56 1.47 -4.38
CA ALA A 238 -9.98 0.15 -4.17
C ALA A 238 -10.90 -0.66 -3.26
N VAL A 239 -11.18 -1.92 -3.64
CA VAL A 239 -12.07 -2.82 -2.87
C VAL A 239 -11.46 -4.19 -2.61
N ASN A 240 -10.33 -4.53 -3.24
CA ASN A 240 -9.73 -5.85 -3.12
C ASN A 240 -9.02 -5.99 -1.75
N PRO A 241 -9.39 -6.96 -0.89
CA PRO A 241 -8.80 -7.16 0.44
C PRO A 241 -7.33 -7.63 0.43
N ALA A 242 -6.72 -7.88 -0.73
CA ALA A 242 -5.27 -8.01 -0.84
C ALA A 242 -4.56 -6.64 -0.74
N GLY A 243 -5.29 -5.53 -0.92
CA GLY A 243 -4.83 -4.18 -0.59
C GLY A 243 -4.84 -3.90 0.91
N ASP A 244 -4.24 -2.79 1.31
CA ASP A 244 -4.25 -2.38 2.72
C ASP A 244 -5.61 -1.79 3.11
N GLU A 245 -6.21 -2.32 4.17
CA GLU A 245 -7.55 -1.94 4.64
C GLU A 245 -7.66 -0.44 4.93
N ARG A 246 -6.58 0.20 5.41
CA ARG A 246 -6.57 1.62 5.74
C ARG A 246 -6.79 2.50 4.50
N ILE A 247 -6.28 2.09 3.33
CA ILE A 247 -6.49 2.79 2.06
C ILE A 247 -7.92 2.59 1.58
N ILE A 248 -8.44 1.36 1.68
CA ILE A 248 -9.80 1.00 1.25
C ILE A 248 -10.83 1.76 2.08
N GLU A 249 -10.70 1.74 3.40
CA GLU A 249 -11.59 2.42 4.35
C GLU A 249 -11.50 3.94 4.19
N PHE A 250 -10.30 4.51 4.15
CA PHE A 250 -10.12 5.95 3.91
C PHE A 250 -10.81 6.40 2.61
N THR A 251 -10.59 5.67 1.51
CA THR A 251 -11.16 6.01 0.21
C THR A 251 -12.69 5.95 0.23
N ARG A 252 -13.25 4.90 0.84
CA ARG A 252 -14.70 4.62 0.87
C ARG A 252 -15.45 5.49 1.88
N ASP A 253 -14.94 5.64 3.09
CA ASP A 253 -15.72 6.15 4.22
C ASP A 253 -15.49 7.65 4.47
N GLU A 254 -14.33 8.17 4.08
CA GLU A 254 -13.94 9.56 4.31
C GLU A 254 -13.85 10.34 2.99
N PHE A 255 -12.98 9.89 2.09
CA PHE A 255 -12.54 10.65 0.93
C PHE A 255 -13.64 10.84 -0.11
N LEU A 256 -14.21 9.76 -0.66
CA LEU A 256 -15.22 9.84 -1.72
C LEU A 256 -16.56 10.47 -1.27
N PRO A 257 -17.09 10.18 -0.06
CA PRO A 257 -18.29 10.84 0.44
C PRO A 257 -18.14 12.37 0.56
N LEU A 258 -16.99 12.85 1.05
CA LEU A 258 -16.74 14.29 1.18
C LEU A 258 -16.64 14.96 -0.20
N ILE A 259 -15.91 14.36 -1.14
CA ILE A 259 -15.84 14.86 -2.53
C ILE A 259 -17.24 14.94 -3.14
N SER A 260 -18.05 13.90 -2.98
CA SER A 260 -19.42 13.86 -3.48
C SER A 260 -20.28 15.01 -2.96
N ALA A 261 -20.19 15.28 -1.66
CA ALA A 261 -20.92 16.37 -1.02
C ALA A 261 -20.49 17.75 -1.54
N ARG A 262 -19.18 17.99 -1.66
CA ARG A 262 -18.63 19.26 -2.15
C ARG A 262 -18.94 19.50 -3.63
N VAL A 263 -18.91 18.45 -4.47
CA VAL A 263 -19.33 18.56 -5.88
C VAL A 263 -20.80 18.91 -6.00
N LEU A 264 -21.66 18.30 -5.18
CA LEU A 264 -23.08 18.64 -5.15
C LEU A 264 -23.30 20.11 -4.74
N GLU A 265 -22.61 20.58 -3.71
CA GLU A 265 -22.70 21.96 -3.22
C GLU A 265 -22.22 22.96 -4.28
N ALA A 266 -21.07 22.69 -4.90
CA ALA A 266 -20.43 23.62 -5.83
C ALA A 266 -21.12 23.68 -7.21
N THR A 267 -21.75 22.59 -7.67
CA THR A 267 -22.23 22.50 -9.06
C THR A 267 -23.67 22.02 -9.21
N GLY A 268 -24.30 21.52 -8.14
CA GLY A 268 -25.60 20.86 -8.20
C GLY A 268 -25.59 19.47 -8.85
N TYR A 269 -24.42 18.94 -9.26
CA TYR A 269 -24.34 17.61 -9.84
C TYR A 269 -24.36 16.54 -8.74
N LYS A 270 -25.30 15.60 -8.86
CA LYS A 270 -25.40 14.48 -7.92
C LYS A 270 -24.44 13.37 -8.31
N THR A 271 -23.67 12.88 -7.33
CA THR A 271 -22.76 11.75 -7.51
C THR A 271 -22.97 10.70 -6.42
N THR A 272 -22.62 9.44 -6.70
CA THR A 272 -22.80 8.33 -5.74
C THR A 272 -21.87 7.16 -6.06
N PHE A 273 -21.83 6.13 -5.21
CA PHE A 273 -21.05 4.93 -5.47
C PHE A 273 -21.51 4.19 -6.73
N TYR A 274 -20.54 3.71 -7.50
CA TYR A 274 -20.73 2.93 -8.70
C TYR A 274 -21.43 1.61 -8.38
N GLY A 275 -22.33 1.20 -9.26
CA GLY A 275 -22.92 -0.11 -9.21
C GLY A 275 -24.14 -0.27 -10.08
N ASN A 276 -24.76 -1.43 -9.96
CA ASN A 276 -26.00 -1.77 -10.65
C ASN A 276 -26.95 -2.47 -9.68
N PRO A 277 -28.26 -2.19 -9.77
CA PRO A 277 -29.24 -2.81 -8.92
C PRO A 277 -29.57 -4.22 -9.42
N ASN A 278 -29.87 -5.12 -8.50
CA ASN A 278 -30.51 -6.40 -8.86
C ASN A 278 -31.91 -6.17 -9.46
N PRO A 279 -32.51 -7.16 -10.14
CA PRO A 279 -33.83 -6.99 -10.77
C PRO A 279 -34.95 -6.55 -9.81
N LYS A 280 -34.89 -6.94 -8.53
CA LYS A 280 -35.87 -6.57 -7.51
C LYS A 280 -35.63 -5.18 -6.89
N LYS A 281 -34.52 -4.51 -7.24
CA LYS A 281 -34.08 -3.22 -6.65
C LYS A 281 -33.98 -3.28 -5.12
N THR A 282 -33.46 -4.38 -4.58
CA THR A 282 -33.18 -4.57 -3.14
C THR A 282 -31.69 -4.56 -2.83
N ARG A 283 -30.83 -4.73 -3.83
CA ARG A 283 -29.36 -4.78 -3.69
C ARG A 283 -28.69 -3.96 -4.77
N TRP A 284 -27.68 -3.19 -4.40
CA TRP A 284 -26.80 -2.42 -5.28
C TRP A 284 -25.42 -3.04 -5.30
N TYR A 285 -25.00 -3.59 -6.44
CA TYR A 285 -23.74 -4.31 -6.59
C TYR A 285 -22.69 -3.43 -7.28
N THR A 286 -21.52 -3.30 -6.67
CA THR A 286 -20.33 -2.77 -7.36
C THR A 286 -19.80 -3.76 -8.42
N TYR A 287 -18.76 -3.37 -9.16
CA TYR A 287 -18.08 -4.24 -10.12
C TYR A 287 -17.11 -5.19 -9.44
N ASP A 288 -16.59 -6.15 -10.23
CA ASP A 288 -15.68 -7.18 -9.76
C ASP A 288 -14.45 -6.64 -8.97
N GLY A 289 -14.02 -7.40 -7.97
CA GLY A 289 -12.91 -7.09 -7.06
C GLY A 289 -11.55 -7.53 -7.61
N LEU A 290 -11.50 -8.20 -8.75
CA LEU A 290 -10.26 -8.73 -9.34
C LEU A 290 -9.26 -7.61 -9.72
N PRO A 291 -7.94 -7.80 -9.55
CA PRO A 291 -6.95 -6.79 -9.88
C PRO A 291 -6.64 -6.65 -11.38
N ARG A 292 -7.24 -7.43 -12.29
CA ARG A 292 -7.22 -7.07 -13.72
C ARG A 292 -7.76 -5.66 -14.01
N PHE A 293 -8.57 -5.11 -13.11
CA PHE A 293 -9.06 -3.74 -13.12
C PHE A 293 -8.09 -2.78 -12.43
N GLY A 294 -7.89 -1.60 -13.03
CA GLY A 294 -6.84 -0.66 -12.60
C GLY A 294 -6.95 -0.19 -11.15
N THR A 295 -8.15 0.16 -10.66
CA THR A 295 -8.27 0.63 -9.26
C THR A 295 -8.05 -0.47 -8.24
N ARG A 296 -8.29 -1.74 -8.58
CA ARG A 296 -8.08 -2.86 -7.67
C ARG A 296 -6.61 -3.22 -7.58
N GLU A 297 -5.89 -3.31 -8.72
CA GLU A 297 -4.44 -3.52 -8.73
C GLU A 297 -3.69 -2.40 -8.01
N ARG A 298 -3.97 -1.14 -8.35
CA ARG A 298 -3.31 0.02 -7.74
C ARG A 298 -3.59 0.11 -6.23
N GLY A 299 -4.77 -0.31 -5.77
CA GLY A 299 -5.08 -0.48 -4.35
C GLY A 299 -4.19 -1.53 -3.66
N ILE A 300 -3.87 -2.64 -4.33
CA ILE A 300 -2.91 -3.65 -3.83
C ILE A 300 -1.49 -3.06 -3.71
N ARG A 301 -1.13 -2.12 -4.59
CA ARG A 301 0.14 -1.37 -4.53
C ARG A 301 0.21 -0.35 -3.37
N GLY A 302 -0.92 -0.11 -2.68
CA GLY A 302 -1.01 0.91 -1.61
C GLY A 302 -1.28 2.33 -2.10
N ILE A 303 -1.83 2.50 -3.31
CA ILE A 303 -2.19 3.80 -3.88
C ILE A 303 -3.66 4.11 -3.55
N VAL A 304 -4.00 5.37 -3.23
CA VAL A 304 -5.39 5.83 -3.16
C VAL A 304 -5.96 5.92 -4.56
N THR A 305 -6.97 5.13 -4.89
CA THR A 305 -7.49 5.03 -6.26
C THR A 305 -8.90 5.56 -6.37
N VAL A 306 -9.20 6.26 -7.46
CA VAL A 306 -10.54 6.69 -7.80
C VAL A 306 -10.89 6.28 -9.21
N LEU A 307 -12.00 5.56 -9.37
CA LEU A 307 -12.70 5.37 -10.62
C LEU A 307 -13.83 6.39 -10.68
N THR A 308 -13.91 7.20 -11.73
CA THR A 308 -15.11 7.99 -12.01
C THR A 308 -15.84 7.41 -13.20
N GLU A 309 -17.16 7.36 -13.13
CA GLU A 309 -18.01 6.72 -14.11
C GLU A 309 -19.14 7.68 -14.46
N ALA A 310 -18.92 8.52 -15.48
CA ALA A 310 -19.92 9.49 -15.91
C ALA A 310 -21.19 8.79 -16.42
N TYR A 311 -22.37 9.33 -16.14
CA TYR A 311 -23.61 8.64 -16.43
C TYR A 311 -23.99 8.69 -17.91
N LYS A 312 -23.93 7.57 -18.65
CA LYS A 312 -24.14 7.54 -20.12
C LYS A 312 -25.41 8.20 -20.65
N TYR A 313 -26.47 8.31 -19.84
CA TYR A 313 -27.72 8.93 -20.27
C TYR A 313 -27.79 10.44 -19.96
N ALA A 314 -26.87 10.98 -19.15
CA ALA A 314 -26.72 12.42 -18.97
C ALA A 314 -26.21 13.10 -20.25
N PRO A 315 -26.58 14.37 -20.50
CA PRO A 315 -26.04 15.14 -21.62
C PRO A 315 -24.51 15.10 -21.66
N TYR A 316 -23.94 15.04 -22.86
CA TYR A 316 -22.48 14.94 -23.02
C TYR A 316 -21.73 16.08 -22.31
N LYS A 317 -22.24 17.31 -22.41
CA LYS A 317 -21.75 18.47 -21.67
C LYS A 317 -21.70 18.22 -20.15
N ASP A 318 -22.81 17.79 -19.56
CA ASP A 318 -22.89 17.56 -18.12
C ASP A 318 -21.97 16.44 -17.65
N ARG A 319 -21.78 15.40 -18.46
CA ARG A 319 -20.80 14.34 -18.16
C ARG A 319 -19.39 14.89 -18.06
N ILE A 320 -18.98 15.74 -19.01
CA ILE A 320 -17.65 16.36 -19.03
C ILE A 320 -17.50 17.30 -17.82
N LEU A 321 -18.45 18.21 -17.61
CA LEU A 321 -18.36 19.22 -16.55
C LEU A 321 -18.40 18.59 -15.15
N CYS A 322 -19.24 17.56 -14.93
CA CYS A 322 -19.28 16.84 -13.67
C CYS A 322 -17.99 16.05 -13.43
N THR A 323 -17.43 15.38 -14.46
CA THR A 323 -16.14 14.67 -14.34
C THR A 323 -15.02 15.66 -13.98
N LYS A 324 -14.95 16.80 -14.67
CA LYS A 324 -13.98 17.86 -14.38
C LYS A 324 -14.10 18.36 -12.93
N ALA A 325 -15.31 18.70 -12.49
CA ALA A 325 -15.54 19.19 -11.14
C ALA A 325 -15.16 18.15 -10.07
N PHE A 326 -15.46 16.87 -10.32
CA PHE A 326 -15.11 15.79 -9.40
C PHE A 326 -13.59 15.60 -9.28
N VAL A 327 -12.87 15.60 -10.40
CA VAL A 327 -11.40 15.51 -10.40
C VAL A 327 -10.78 16.76 -9.77
N GLU A 328 -11.33 17.94 -10.04
CA GLU A 328 -10.87 19.18 -9.42
C GLU A 328 -11.01 19.13 -7.89
N GLU A 329 -12.13 18.63 -7.38
CA GLU A 329 -12.34 18.51 -5.94
C GLU A 329 -11.43 17.47 -5.28
N ILE A 330 -11.09 16.38 -5.99
CA ILE A 330 -10.02 15.46 -5.55
C ILE A 330 -8.71 16.20 -5.34
N LEU A 331 -8.33 17.08 -6.28
CA LEU A 331 -7.06 17.84 -6.19
C LEU A 331 -7.09 18.84 -5.03
N ARG A 332 -8.22 19.51 -4.79
CA ARG A 332 -8.38 20.42 -3.65
C ARG A 332 -8.27 19.68 -2.32
N TYR A 333 -8.95 18.54 -2.18
CA TYR A 333 -8.81 17.72 -0.99
C TYR A 333 -7.36 17.26 -0.79
N ALA A 334 -6.68 16.85 -1.88
CA ALA A 334 -5.29 16.41 -1.79
C ALA A 334 -4.33 17.52 -1.33
N ASP A 335 -4.58 18.77 -1.74
CA ASP A 335 -3.84 19.96 -1.31
C ASP A 335 -4.09 20.28 0.18
N GLU A 336 -5.36 20.29 0.58
CA GLU A 336 -5.83 20.55 1.95
C GLU A 336 -5.33 19.50 2.96
N HIS A 337 -5.34 18.22 2.56
CA HIS A 337 -5.07 17.07 3.43
C HIS A 337 -3.75 16.34 3.10
N ARG A 338 -2.79 17.06 2.52
CA ARG A 338 -1.54 16.48 2.00
C ARG A 338 -0.77 15.61 3.01
N ASP A 339 -0.66 16.04 4.26
CA ASP A 339 0.09 15.33 5.28
C ASP A 339 -0.60 14.03 5.71
N ARG A 340 -1.94 14.03 5.69
CA ARG A 340 -2.75 12.84 5.97
C ARG A 340 -2.57 11.79 4.88
N ILE A 341 -2.66 12.19 3.60
CA ILE A 341 -2.48 11.29 2.46
C ILE A 341 -1.07 10.74 2.42
N ARG A 342 -0.06 11.60 2.63
CA ARG A 342 1.35 11.19 2.70
C ARG A 342 1.57 10.15 3.79
N SER A 343 1.18 10.48 5.02
CA SER A 343 1.39 9.62 6.18
C SER A 343 0.71 8.26 6.00
N LEU A 344 -0.49 8.25 5.42
CA LEU A 344 -1.23 7.01 5.11
C LEU A 344 -0.48 6.15 4.08
N VAL A 345 -0.17 6.70 2.90
CA VAL A 345 0.44 5.92 1.80
C VAL A 345 1.87 5.50 2.15
N GLU A 346 2.70 6.41 2.67
CA GLU A 346 4.07 6.07 3.09
C GLU A 346 4.08 5.09 4.27
N GLY A 347 3.13 5.23 5.20
CA GLY A 347 2.93 4.28 6.29
C GLY A 347 2.64 2.87 5.77
N VAL A 348 1.67 2.74 4.86
CA VAL A 348 1.32 1.45 4.23
C VAL A 348 2.51 0.82 3.52
N ARG A 349 3.27 1.61 2.75
CA ARG A 349 4.46 1.14 2.02
C ARG A 349 5.58 0.70 2.97
N ARG A 350 5.88 1.48 4.02
CA ARG A 350 6.86 1.12 5.06
C ARG A 350 6.45 -0.16 5.80
N ASP A 351 5.17 -0.30 6.12
CA ASP A 351 4.67 -1.48 6.81
C ASP A 351 4.78 -2.73 5.93
N ALA A 352 4.49 -2.63 4.63
CA ALA A 352 4.66 -3.74 3.69
C ALA A 352 6.12 -4.23 3.64
N VAL A 353 7.09 -3.30 3.61
CA VAL A 353 8.52 -3.61 3.68
C VAL A 353 8.86 -4.28 5.02
N SER A 354 8.44 -3.69 6.14
CA SER A 354 8.72 -4.20 7.48
C SER A 354 8.17 -5.61 7.70
N ARG A 355 6.91 -5.84 7.31
CA ARG A 355 6.28 -7.17 7.38
C ARG A 355 6.96 -8.19 6.47
N GLY A 356 7.45 -7.78 5.29
CA GLY A 356 8.24 -8.64 4.42
C GLY A 356 9.62 -9.01 4.96
N ARG A 357 10.26 -8.13 5.75
CA ARG A 357 11.53 -8.46 6.43
C ARG A 357 11.34 -9.51 7.50
N CYS A 358 10.22 -9.47 8.24
CA CYS A 358 9.94 -10.39 9.32
C CYS A 358 8.48 -10.91 9.25
N PRO A 359 8.18 -11.82 8.30
CA PRO A 359 6.82 -12.28 8.08
C PRO A 359 6.25 -12.99 9.31
N GLN A 360 5.00 -12.69 9.62
CA GLN A 360 4.27 -13.26 10.73
C GLN A 360 3.07 -14.04 10.24
N ALA A 361 2.64 -15.04 11.01
CA ALA A 361 1.46 -15.84 10.67
C ALA A 361 0.16 -15.03 10.58
N TRP A 362 0.07 -13.87 11.24
CA TRP A 362 -1.09 -12.99 11.18
C TRP A 362 -1.10 -12.05 9.95
N ASP A 363 0.03 -11.87 9.26
CA ASP A 363 0.11 -11.01 8.08
C ASP A 363 -0.40 -11.76 6.85
N GLN A 364 -1.72 -11.79 6.73
CA GLN A 364 -2.46 -12.50 5.70
C GLN A 364 -2.66 -11.63 4.45
N VAL A 365 -2.38 -12.18 3.28
CA VAL A 365 -2.73 -11.61 1.98
C VAL A 365 -3.88 -12.42 1.38
N ALA A 366 -4.96 -11.76 0.98
CA ALA A 366 -6.09 -12.40 0.31
C ALA A 366 -5.68 -12.90 -1.08
N LEU A 367 -6.03 -14.14 -1.40
CA LEU A 367 -5.79 -14.77 -2.70
C LEU A 367 -7.07 -15.00 -3.49
N ARG A 368 -8.20 -15.16 -2.79
CA ARG A 368 -9.54 -15.28 -3.37
C ARG A 368 -10.53 -14.48 -2.56
N THR A 369 -11.52 -13.93 -3.23
CA THR A 369 -12.43 -12.98 -2.61
C THR A 369 -13.86 -13.23 -3.05
N GLU A 370 -14.79 -12.71 -2.27
CA GLU A 370 -16.18 -12.63 -2.68
C GLU A 370 -16.79 -11.29 -2.26
N ILE A 371 -17.77 -10.85 -3.03
CA ILE A 371 -18.49 -9.61 -2.76
C ILE A 371 -19.31 -9.75 -1.47
N SER A 372 -19.32 -8.70 -0.66
CA SER A 372 -20.01 -8.64 0.63
C SER A 372 -20.76 -7.31 0.80
N PRO A 373 -21.85 -7.29 1.60
CA PRO A 373 -22.54 -6.05 1.90
C PRO A 373 -21.74 -5.16 2.86
N LEU A 374 -21.91 -3.85 2.71
CA LEU A 374 -21.54 -2.83 3.68
C LEU A 374 -22.65 -2.68 4.73
N PRO A 375 -22.32 -2.21 5.95
CA PRO A 375 -23.30 -2.07 7.03
C PRO A 375 -24.36 -1.01 6.74
N THR A 376 -24.03 0.01 5.94
CA THR A 376 -24.93 1.11 5.60
C THR A 376 -25.59 0.86 4.23
N PRO A 377 -26.93 0.91 4.13
CA PRO A 377 -27.61 0.82 2.84
C PRO A 377 -27.31 2.05 1.97
N ILE A 378 -27.51 1.90 0.67
CA ILE A 378 -27.34 2.98 -0.31
C ILE A 378 -28.68 3.45 -0.85
N ARG A 379 -28.82 4.77 -1.01
CA ARG A 379 -30.00 5.41 -1.60
C ARG A 379 -29.70 5.86 -3.02
N ILE A 380 -30.43 5.31 -3.98
CA ILE A 380 -30.28 5.62 -5.40
C ILE A 380 -31.55 6.31 -5.91
N GLU A 381 -31.37 7.54 -6.36
CA GLU A 381 -32.41 8.28 -7.09
C GLU A 381 -32.54 7.71 -8.51
N GLY A 382 -33.71 7.21 -8.88
CA GLY A 382 -33.97 6.66 -10.22
C GLY A 382 -35.39 6.93 -10.72
N TRP A 383 -35.88 6.03 -11.58
CA TRP A 383 -37.23 6.04 -12.14
C TRP A 383 -37.90 4.69 -11.97
N VAL A 384 -39.24 4.69 -11.96
CA VAL A 384 -40.00 3.46 -12.11
C VAL A 384 -39.73 2.89 -13.49
N GLU A 385 -39.29 1.64 -13.55
CA GLU A 385 -39.05 0.91 -14.79
C GLU A 385 -40.22 -0.02 -15.13
N LYS A 386 -40.68 0.00 -16.37
CA LYS A 386 -41.75 -0.88 -16.87
C LYS A 386 -41.29 -1.68 -18.07
N ARG A 387 -41.73 -2.93 -18.16
CA ARG A 387 -41.56 -3.73 -19.39
C ARG A 387 -42.60 -3.30 -20.42
N PRO A 388 -42.22 -3.14 -21.70
CA PRO A 388 -43.21 -3.00 -22.75
C PRO A 388 -44.14 -4.22 -22.79
N LYS A 389 -45.46 -4.01 -22.89
CA LYS A 389 -46.45 -5.10 -22.97
C LYS A 389 -46.12 -6.04 -24.14
N GLY A 390 -46.20 -7.35 -23.90
CA GLY A 390 -45.92 -8.38 -24.91
C GLY A 390 -44.44 -8.53 -25.30
N SER A 391 -43.50 -7.78 -24.70
CA SER A 391 -42.08 -7.81 -25.07
C SER A 391 -41.23 -8.58 -24.06
N ARG A 392 -40.27 -9.36 -24.57
CA ARG A 392 -39.17 -9.94 -23.77
C ARG A 392 -38.04 -8.93 -23.49
N ALA A 393 -38.16 -7.68 -23.97
CA ALA A 393 -37.16 -6.63 -23.76
C ALA A 393 -36.96 -6.29 -22.27
N ARG A 394 -35.80 -5.71 -21.96
CA ARG A 394 -35.48 -5.21 -20.62
C ARG A 394 -36.45 -4.08 -20.23
N PRO A 395 -36.78 -3.93 -18.93
CA PRO A 395 -37.52 -2.77 -18.44
C PRO A 395 -36.87 -1.45 -18.89
N ARG A 396 -37.71 -0.47 -19.21
CA ARG A 396 -37.28 0.89 -19.57
C ARG A 396 -37.77 1.89 -18.51
N PRO A 397 -37.02 2.96 -18.23
CA PRO A 397 -37.44 3.97 -17.27
C PRO A 397 -38.67 4.70 -17.80
N THR A 398 -39.61 4.97 -16.91
CA THR A 398 -40.73 5.88 -17.14
C THR A 398 -40.34 7.30 -16.71
N LYS A 399 -41.27 8.27 -16.81
CA LYS A 399 -41.06 9.63 -16.26
C LYS A 399 -41.24 9.70 -14.74
N GLU A 400 -41.82 8.67 -14.13
CA GLU A 400 -42.09 8.62 -12.69
C GLU A 400 -40.80 8.43 -11.89
N LYS A 401 -40.47 9.40 -11.04
CA LYS A 401 -39.27 9.38 -10.19
C LYS A 401 -39.49 8.46 -9.00
N LYS A 402 -38.48 7.67 -8.65
CA LYS A 402 -38.50 6.83 -7.45
C LYS A 402 -37.11 6.77 -6.81
N THR A 403 -37.05 6.88 -5.50
CA THR A 403 -35.83 6.63 -4.73
C THR A 403 -35.85 5.21 -4.23
N TYR A 404 -34.77 4.48 -4.44
CA TYR A 404 -34.60 3.10 -4.00
C TYR A 404 -33.58 3.06 -2.86
N GLU A 405 -33.97 2.48 -1.74
CA GLU A 405 -33.04 2.10 -0.68
C GLU A 405 -32.70 0.62 -0.86
N MET A 406 -31.40 0.32 -0.90
CA MET A 406 -30.88 -1.00 -1.24
C MET A 406 -29.73 -1.37 -0.31
N GLU A 407 -29.55 -2.67 -0.04
CA GLU A 407 -28.30 -3.16 0.54
C GLU A 407 -27.14 -2.77 -0.38
N HIS A 408 -26.07 -2.22 0.19
CA HIS A 408 -24.90 -1.80 -0.58
C HIS A 408 -23.86 -2.92 -0.62
N TRP A 409 -23.83 -3.67 -1.71
CA TRP A 409 -22.84 -4.72 -1.98
C TRP A 409 -21.61 -4.10 -2.66
N GLY A 410 -20.90 -3.28 -1.88
CA GLY A 410 -19.73 -2.48 -2.31
C GLY A 410 -18.40 -2.92 -1.69
N ALA A 411 -18.36 -4.00 -0.90
CA ALA A 411 -17.17 -4.50 -0.25
C ALA A 411 -16.79 -5.90 -0.74
N TYR A 412 -15.58 -6.34 -0.43
CA TYR A 412 -15.11 -7.71 -0.65
C TYR A 412 -14.47 -8.26 0.61
N ARG A 413 -14.67 -9.56 0.84
CA ARG A 413 -14.04 -10.30 1.94
C ARG A 413 -13.20 -11.46 1.39
N PRO A 414 -12.10 -11.83 2.06
CA PRO A 414 -11.30 -12.98 1.66
C PRO A 414 -12.06 -14.29 1.86
N THR A 415 -12.00 -15.18 0.87
CA THR A 415 -12.43 -16.60 0.96
C THR A 415 -11.23 -17.55 1.03
N LEU A 416 -10.06 -17.09 0.60
CA LEU A 416 -8.77 -17.74 0.79
C LEU A 416 -7.71 -16.67 1.05
N SER A 417 -6.90 -16.87 2.08
CA SER A 417 -5.74 -16.04 2.38
C SER A 417 -4.52 -16.91 2.62
N THR A 418 -3.35 -16.27 2.56
CA THR A 418 -2.09 -16.92 2.92
C THR A 418 -1.20 -15.98 3.73
N PRO A 419 -0.43 -16.48 4.71
CA PRO A 419 0.59 -15.65 5.36
C PRO A 419 1.65 -15.26 4.33
N ARG A 420 2.11 -14.01 4.39
CA ARG A 420 3.25 -13.54 3.59
C ARG A 420 4.49 -14.44 3.86
N PRO A 421 5.20 -14.95 2.84
CA PRO A 421 6.52 -15.54 3.03
C PRO A 421 7.61 -14.46 3.01
N PHE A 422 8.80 -14.76 3.51
CA PHE A 422 9.95 -13.84 3.45
C PHE A 422 10.38 -13.58 2.00
N ALA A 423 10.40 -14.64 1.20
CA ALA A 423 10.70 -14.57 -0.22
C ALA A 423 10.01 -15.69 -1.00
N TYR A 424 10.00 -15.55 -2.32
CA TYR A 424 9.78 -16.63 -3.26
C TYR A 424 11.09 -16.96 -3.96
N ALA A 425 11.27 -18.23 -4.34
CA ALA A 425 12.39 -18.66 -5.16
C ALA A 425 11.90 -19.52 -6.33
N TYR A 426 12.52 -19.37 -7.50
CA TYR A 426 12.22 -20.15 -8.69
C TYR A 426 13.44 -20.24 -9.63
N PRO A 427 13.51 -21.21 -10.55
CA PRO A 427 14.65 -21.36 -11.45
C PRO A 427 14.83 -20.15 -12.39
N ALA A 428 16.06 -19.73 -12.62
CA ALA A 428 16.41 -18.60 -13.50
C ALA A 428 16.00 -18.80 -14.96
N SER A 429 15.68 -20.03 -15.38
CA SER A 429 15.13 -20.33 -16.70
C SER A 429 13.72 -19.76 -16.93
N TRP A 430 12.98 -19.39 -15.88
CA TRP A 430 11.66 -18.74 -15.99
C TRP A 430 11.78 -17.23 -16.30
N THR A 431 12.44 -16.90 -17.41
CA THR A 431 12.76 -15.52 -17.80
C THR A 431 11.51 -14.65 -17.98
N THR A 432 10.43 -15.20 -18.53
CA THR A 432 9.14 -14.50 -18.68
C THR A 432 8.55 -14.07 -17.34
N ILE A 433 8.70 -14.88 -16.28
CA ILE A 433 8.25 -14.53 -14.93
C ILE A 433 9.08 -13.39 -14.39
N THR A 434 10.41 -13.47 -14.51
CA THR A 434 11.32 -12.39 -14.10
C THR A 434 11.01 -11.08 -14.83
N GLU A 435 10.79 -11.14 -16.14
CA GLU A 435 10.41 -9.96 -16.93
C GLU A 435 9.08 -9.39 -16.45
N LYS A 436 8.06 -10.23 -16.24
CA LYS A 436 6.74 -9.77 -15.80
C LYS A 436 6.79 -9.08 -14.44
N LEU A 437 7.52 -9.67 -13.48
CA LEU A 437 7.72 -9.07 -12.16
C LEU A 437 8.44 -7.71 -12.27
N ARG A 438 9.48 -7.61 -13.10
CA ARG A 438 10.19 -6.34 -13.34
C ARG A 438 9.31 -5.28 -14.01
N GLN A 439 8.44 -5.67 -14.95
CA GLN A 439 7.45 -4.78 -15.56
C GLN A 439 6.50 -4.19 -14.50
N HIS A 440 6.14 -4.96 -13.47
CA HIS A 440 5.37 -4.50 -12.31
C HIS A 440 6.12 -3.59 -11.34
N GLY A 441 7.45 -3.46 -11.50
CA GLY A 441 8.32 -2.71 -10.58
C GLY A 441 8.85 -3.54 -9.42
N ILE A 442 8.72 -4.87 -9.47
CA ILE A 442 9.19 -5.79 -8.43
C ILE A 442 10.67 -6.09 -8.64
N ALA A 443 11.47 -5.87 -7.61
CA ALA A 443 12.86 -6.28 -7.60
C ALA A 443 12.97 -7.82 -7.57
N VAL A 444 13.81 -8.35 -8.46
CA VAL A 444 14.12 -9.77 -8.57
C VAL A 444 15.63 -9.91 -8.56
N GLU A 445 16.14 -10.65 -7.57
CA GLU A 445 17.56 -10.91 -7.34
C GLU A 445 17.93 -12.27 -7.93
N CYS A 446 19.13 -12.41 -8.45
CA CYS A 446 19.75 -13.72 -8.64
C CYS A 446 20.48 -14.10 -7.35
N ALA A 447 20.41 -15.37 -6.94
CA ALA A 447 21.15 -15.82 -5.77
C ALA A 447 22.67 -15.62 -5.95
N GLU A 448 23.31 -14.96 -4.99
CA GLU A 448 24.73 -14.55 -5.10
C GLU A 448 25.69 -15.71 -4.84
N ALA A 449 25.28 -16.65 -3.98
CA ALA A 449 26.03 -17.82 -3.56
C ALA A 449 25.07 -18.95 -3.19
N ARG A 450 25.62 -20.15 -2.98
CA ARG A 450 24.86 -21.28 -2.47
C ARG A 450 24.28 -20.95 -1.09
N PHE A 451 23.03 -21.34 -0.87
CA PHE A 451 22.38 -21.27 0.44
C PHE A 451 21.40 -22.43 0.61
N GLU A 452 21.13 -22.78 1.86
CA GLU A 452 20.18 -23.84 2.21
C GLU A 452 19.17 -23.29 3.21
N VAL A 453 17.89 -23.44 2.91
CA VAL A 453 16.82 -22.83 3.70
C VAL A 453 15.59 -23.74 3.78
N PRO A 454 14.85 -23.74 4.90
CA PRO A 454 13.53 -24.36 4.93
C PRO A 454 12.61 -23.65 3.95
N VAL A 455 11.91 -24.41 3.12
CA VAL A 455 10.96 -23.92 2.13
C VAL A 455 9.59 -24.55 2.33
N GLN A 456 8.58 -23.93 1.72
CA GLN A 456 7.27 -24.52 1.55
C GLN A 456 7.06 -24.79 0.06
N VAL A 457 7.00 -26.07 -0.28
CA VAL A 457 6.76 -26.54 -1.65
C VAL A 457 5.27 -26.81 -1.82
N GLN A 458 4.72 -26.40 -2.97
CA GLN A 458 3.30 -26.55 -3.28
C GLN A 458 3.10 -27.63 -4.34
N ARG A 459 2.63 -28.81 -3.91
CA ARG A 459 2.26 -29.90 -4.80
C ARG A 459 0.91 -29.60 -5.45
N ILE A 460 0.85 -29.67 -6.78
CA ILE A 460 -0.36 -29.42 -7.56
C ILE A 460 -1.31 -30.62 -7.39
N LEU A 461 -2.54 -30.36 -6.93
CA LEU A 461 -3.58 -31.37 -6.78
C LEU A 461 -4.49 -31.42 -8.00
N SER A 462 -4.92 -30.26 -8.49
CA SER A 462 -5.80 -30.15 -9.64
C SER A 462 -5.57 -28.86 -10.42
N VAL A 463 -5.86 -28.90 -11.72
CA VAL A 463 -5.75 -27.77 -12.63
C VAL A 463 -7.06 -27.68 -13.41
N ASN A 464 -7.76 -26.56 -13.30
CA ASN A 464 -8.97 -26.27 -14.06
C ASN A 464 -8.71 -25.14 -15.04
N ARG A 465 -9.03 -25.35 -16.31
CA ARG A 465 -8.90 -24.34 -17.37
C ARG A 465 -10.27 -23.98 -17.91
N LYS A 466 -10.55 -22.68 -18.02
CA LYS A 466 -11.79 -22.21 -18.65
C LYS A 466 -11.83 -22.62 -20.12
N ARG A 467 -12.99 -23.10 -20.58
CA ARG A 467 -13.19 -23.54 -21.98
C ARG A 467 -13.05 -22.40 -22.98
N ARG A 468 -13.58 -21.22 -22.64
CA ARG A 468 -13.54 -20.03 -23.49
C ARG A 468 -12.36 -19.16 -23.09
N ALA A 469 -11.63 -18.68 -24.10
CA ALA A 469 -10.60 -17.68 -23.87
C ALA A 469 -11.23 -16.35 -23.44
N PHE A 470 -10.52 -15.64 -22.57
CA PHE A 470 -10.81 -14.28 -22.14
C PHE A 470 -9.55 -13.46 -22.35
N GLN A 471 -9.63 -12.40 -23.16
CA GLN A 471 -8.48 -11.53 -23.46
C GLN A 471 -7.24 -12.31 -23.97
N GLY A 472 -7.46 -13.34 -24.82
CA GLY A 472 -6.39 -14.21 -25.33
C GLY A 472 -6.05 -15.43 -24.46
N HIS A 473 -6.58 -15.53 -23.24
CA HIS A 473 -6.16 -16.53 -22.25
C HIS A 473 -7.26 -17.51 -21.85
N LYS A 474 -6.94 -18.81 -21.75
CA LYS A 474 -7.81 -19.79 -21.07
C LYS A 474 -7.51 -19.75 -19.58
N LEU A 475 -8.21 -18.88 -18.85
CA LEU A 475 -7.93 -18.64 -17.43
C LEU A 475 -7.86 -19.94 -16.62
N VAL A 476 -6.86 -20.02 -15.74
CA VAL A 476 -6.52 -21.22 -14.98
C VAL A 476 -6.82 -21.03 -13.49
N SER A 477 -7.29 -22.09 -12.82
CA SER A 477 -7.31 -22.15 -11.36
C SER A 477 -6.72 -23.47 -10.89
N VAL A 478 -5.88 -23.40 -9.86
CA VAL A 478 -5.15 -24.54 -9.32
C VAL A 478 -5.49 -24.74 -7.85
N GLU A 479 -5.56 -26.00 -7.42
CA GLU A 479 -5.49 -26.37 -6.00
C GLU A 479 -4.14 -27.01 -5.68
N THR A 480 -3.58 -26.69 -4.52
CA THR A 480 -2.26 -27.19 -4.11
C THR A 480 -2.27 -27.68 -2.66
N GLN A 481 -1.43 -28.67 -2.36
CA GLN A 481 -1.08 -29.07 -1.01
C GLN A 481 0.34 -28.61 -0.69
N GLN A 482 0.51 -27.97 0.47
CA GLN A 482 1.81 -27.47 0.89
C GLN A 482 2.53 -28.51 1.77
N ARG A 483 3.84 -28.68 1.56
CA ARG A 483 4.74 -29.40 2.48
C ARG A 483 5.96 -28.57 2.83
N ARG A 484 6.62 -28.89 3.94
CA ARG A 484 7.88 -28.27 4.36
C ARG A 484 9.03 -29.21 4.09
N GLU A 485 10.13 -28.67 3.57
CA GLU A 485 11.39 -29.38 3.41
C GLU A 485 12.54 -28.37 3.45
N VAL A 486 13.77 -28.87 3.49
CA VAL A 486 14.97 -28.03 3.38
C VAL A 486 15.52 -28.21 1.98
N GLN A 487 15.75 -27.09 1.27
CA GLN A 487 16.24 -27.11 -0.11
C GLN A 487 17.49 -26.24 -0.23
N ALA A 488 18.45 -26.71 -1.02
CA ALA A 488 19.64 -25.95 -1.39
C ALA A 488 19.41 -25.26 -2.74
N PHE A 489 19.85 -24.01 -2.83
CA PHE A 489 19.76 -23.17 -4.03
C PHE A 489 21.14 -22.70 -4.44
N GLY A 490 21.32 -22.49 -5.74
CA GLY A 490 22.55 -21.97 -6.35
C GLY A 490 22.31 -20.70 -7.15
N ARG A 491 23.32 -20.28 -7.93
CA ARG A 491 23.28 -19.09 -8.80
C ARG A 491 22.31 -19.19 -9.99
N ASP A 492 21.68 -20.34 -10.15
CA ASP A 492 20.62 -20.63 -11.12
C ASP A 492 19.21 -20.34 -10.57
N THR A 493 19.11 -19.66 -9.42
CA THR A 493 17.86 -19.36 -8.73
C THR A 493 17.58 -17.86 -8.70
N MET A 494 16.36 -17.47 -9.06
CA MET A 494 15.81 -16.14 -8.82
C MET A 494 15.14 -16.09 -7.45
N VAL A 495 15.36 -15.00 -6.72
CA VAL A 495 14.79 -14.73 -5.41
C VAL A 495 13.99 -13.43 -5.47
N VAL A 496 12.76 -13.47 -4.94
CA VAL A 496 11.87 -12.31 -4.85
C VAL A 496 11.50 -12.10 -3.39
N ARG A 497 12.17 -11.17 -2.72
CA ARG A 497 11.88 -10.81 -1.33
C ARG A 497 10.56 -10.06 -1.26
N THR A 498 9.73 -10.36 -0.27
CA THR A 498 8.46 -9.65 -0.06
C THR A 498 8.64 -8.34 0.70
N ALA A 499 9.86 -8.07 1.21
CA ALA A 499 10.29 -6.83 1.87
C ALA A 499 10.41 -5.65 0.88
N GLN A 500 9.34 -5.36 0.16
CA GLN A 500 9.23 -4.30 -0.84
C GLN A 500 7.88 -3.58 -0.64
N PRO A 501 7.73 -2.32 -1.07
CA PRO A 501 6.44 -1.64 -1.04
C PRO A 501 5.32 -2.43 -1.75
N LEU A 502 5.69 -3.17 -2.82
CA LEU A 502 4.80 -4.03 -3.59
C LEU A 502 4.60 -5.44 -2.99
N GLY A 503 4.95 -5.65 -1.72
CA GLY A 503 4.93 -6.96 -1.07
C GLY A 503 3.60 -7.72 -1.23
N ASN A 504 2.45 -7.03 -1.14
CA ASN A 504 1.13 -7.67 -1.32
C ASN A 504 0.94 -8.15 -2.77
N LEU A 505 1.35 -7.34 -3.74
CA LEU A 505 1.27 -7.68 -5.16
C LEU A 505 2.18 -8.86 -5.49
N ILE A 506 3.39 -8.93 -4.92
CA ILE A 506 4.31 -10.08 -5.08
C ILE A 506 3.61 -11.39 -4.69
N VAL A 507 3.01 -11.42 -3.50
CA VAL A 507 2.25 -12.60 -3.01
C VAL A 507 1.10 -12.92 -3.95
N TYR A 508 0.32 -11.91 -4.34
CA TYR A 508 -0.84 -12.12 -5.21
C TYR A 508 -0.47 -12.66 -6.61
N LEU A 509 0.67 -12.22 -7.16
CA LEU A 509 1.14 -12.64 -8.48
C LEU A 509 1.72 -14.06 -8.48
N LEU A 510 2.45 -14.45 -7.43
CA LEU A 510 3.24 -15.70 -7.39
C LEU A 510 2.53 -16.87 -6.71
N GLU A 511 1.50 -16.64 -5.90
CA GLU A 511 0.74 -17.73 -5.29
C GLU A 511 -0.11 -18.47 -6.33
N PRO A 512 0.05 -19.80 -6.48
CA PRO A 512 -0.63 -20.55 -7.54
C PRO A 512 -2.15 -20.64 -7.38
N ARG A 513 -2.67 -20.37 -6.17
CA ARG A 513 -4.10 -20.40 -5.85
C ARG A 513 -4.78 -19.03 -5.96
N SER A 514 -4.04 -17.98 -6.30
CA SER A 514 -4.56 -16.62 -6.55
C SER A 514 -5.64 -16.64 -7.64
N GLU A 515 -6.72 -15.89 -7.47
CA GLU A 515 -7.85 -15.86 -8.43
C GLU A 515 -7.59 -14.99 -9.67
N ASP A 516 -6.51 -14.21 -9.67
CA ASP A 516 -6.12 -13.38 -10.81
C ASP A 516 -4.60 -13.19 -10.92
N GLY A 517 -3.82 -14.13 -10.38
CA GLY A 517 -2.34 -14.09 -10.40
C GLY A 517 -1.75 -14.57 -11.73
N LEU A 518 -0.41 -14.71 -11.78
CA LEU A 518 0.28 -15.12 -13.01
C LEU A 518 -0.09 -16.54 -13.47
N VAL A 519 -0.39 -17.45 -12.53
CA VAL A 519 -0.94 -18.78 -12.84
C VAL A 519 -2.29 -18.65 -13.54
N THR A 520 -3.18 -17.78 -13.07
CA THR A 520 -4.50 -17.56 -13.66
C THR A 520 -4.42 -17.11 -15.11
N TRP A 521 -3.43 -16.26 -15.41
CA TRP A 521 -3.15 -15.75 -16.75
C TRP A 521 -2.24 -16.66 -17.58
N GLY A 522 -2.00 -17.91 -17.17
CA GLY A 522 -1.31 -18.90 -17.99
C GLY A 522 0.21 -18.75 -18.09
N PHE A 523 0.84 -17.83 -17.36
CA PHE A 523 2.30 -17.63 -17.40
C PHE A 523 3.11 -18.82 -16.85
N PHE A 524 2.45 -19.78 -16.21
CA PHE A 524 3.05 -21.01 -15.69
C PHE A 524 2.52 -22.28 -16.37
N ASP A 525 1.79 -22.18 -17.48
CA ASP A 525 1.03 -23.31 -18.05
C ASP A 525 1.88 -24.58 -18.27
N ASP A 526 3.14 -24.42 -18.70
CA ASP A 526 4.09 -25.50 -18.94
C ASP A 526 4.47 -26.30 -17.68
N ALA A 527 4.24 -25.74 -16.49
CA ALA A 527 4.51 -26.38 -15.20
C ALA A 527 3.26 -26.96 -14.51
N LEU A 528 2.06 -26.76 -15.06
CA LEU A 528 0.81 -27.11 -14.37
C LEU A 528 0.38 -28.56 -14.63
N THR A 529 1.09 -29.50 -14.00
CA THR A 529 0.76 -30.94 -14.04
C THR A 529 0.33 -31.45 -12.66
N PRO A 530 -0.91 -31.99 -12.50
CA PRO A 530 -1.32 -32.63 -11.25
C PRO A 530 -0.34 -33.69 -10.77
N GLY A 531 -0.06 -33.70 -9.47
CA GLY A 531 0.90 -34.60 -8.84
C GLY A 531 2.36 -34.12 -8.88
N ARG A 532 2.69 -33.07 -9.63
CA ARG A 532 4.02 -32.42 -9.64
C ARG A 532 4.06 -31.21 -8.70
N ASP A 533 5.26 -30.73 -8.41
CA ASP A 533 5.46 -29.52 -7.62
C ASP A 533 5.40 -28.27 -8.50
N PHE A 534 4.80 -27.21 -7.97
CA PHE A 534 4.83 -25.89 -8.58
C PHE A 534 6.26 -25.33 -8.52
N PRO A 535 6.80 -24.75 -9.60
CA PRO A 535 8.21 -24.34 -9.70
C PRO A 535 8.59 -23.15 -8.82
N VAL A 536 7.61 -22.41 -8.29
CA VAL A 536 7.87 -21.35 -7.32
C VAL A 536 7.68 -21.92 -5.92
N VAL A 537 8.74 -21.85 -5.12
CA VAL A 537 8.72 -22.25 -3.71
C VAL A 537 8.67 -21.01 -2.82
N ARG A 538 8.05 -21.16 -1.65
CA ARG A 538 8.00 -20.10 -0.64
C ARG A 538 9.13 -20.29 0.35
N ILE A 539 9.83 -19.22 0.69
CA ILE A 539 10.79 -19.16 1.78
C ILE A 539 10.09 -18.44 2.95
N PRO A 540 9.60 -19.17 3.97
CA PRO A 540 8.75 -18.59 5.02
C PRO A 540 9.51 -17.79 6.08
N GLN A 541 10.82 -17.97 6.21
CA GLN A 541 11.67 -17.34 7.23
C GLN A 541 12.85 -16.63 6.55
N ALA A 542 13.43 -15.65 7.24
CA ALA A 542 14.58 -14.95 6.72
C ALA A 542 15.77 -15.91 6.50
N PHE A 543 16.61 -15.57 5.52
CA PHE A 543 17.85 -16.27 5.22
C PHE A 543 18.91 -15.28 4.74
N ARG A 544 20.18 -15.72 4.78
CA ARG A 544 21.34 -14.99 4.28
C ARG A 544 22.14 -15.88 3.33
N TYR A 545 22.71 -15.31 2.27
CA TYR A 545 23.58 -16.04 1.34
C TYR A 545 24.86 -16.51 2.04
N GLY A 546 25.40 -17.66 1.62
CA GLY A 546 26.62 -18.23 2.20
C GLY A 546 26.44 -18.88 3.59
N MET A 547 25.24 -18.79 4.19
CA MET A 547 24.87 -19.57 5.35
C MET A 547 24.59 -21.02 4.92
N VAL A 548 25.54 -21.91 5.21
CA VAL A 548 25.43 -23.36 4.98
C VAL A 548 25.33 -24.07 6.32
N ARG A 549 24.40 -25.01 6.42
CA ARG A 549 24.22 -25.84 7.62
C ARG A 549 25.26 -26.93 7.68
N ASP A 550 25.77 -27.19 8.87
CA ASP A 550 26.52 -28.41 9.12
C ASP A 550 25.60 -29.64 9.14
N ARG A 551 26.19 -30.84 9.22
CA ARG A 551 25.48 -32.13 9.28
C ARG A 551 24.52 -32.28 10.48
N HIS A 552 24.62 -31.39 11.48
CA HIS A 552 23.79 -31.37 12.68
C HIS A 552 22.74 -30.23 12.65
N GLY A 553 22.65 -29.49 11.53
CA GLY A 553 21.70 -28.42 11.30
C GLY A 553 22.12 -27.06 11.87
N TRP A 554 23.34 -26.91 12.38
CA TRP A 554 23.84 -25.64 12.91
C TRP A 554 24.40 -24.75 11.80
N THR A 555 24.23 -23.44 11.97
CA THR A 555 24.82 -22.42 11.11
C THR A 555 25.54 -21.38 11.95
N SER A 556 26.79 -21.05 11.61
CA SER A 556 27.51 -19.94 12.26
C SER A 556 26.89 -18.60 11.85
N LEU A 557 26.65 -17.72 12.82
CA LEU A 557 26.18 -16.34 12.61
C LEU A 557 27.32 -15.34 12.53
N PHE A 558 28.51 -15.74 12.97
CA PHE A 558 29.72 -14.92 12.96
C PHE A 558 30.80 -15.57 12.10
N ASN A 559 31.45 -14.78 11.25
CA ASN A 559 32.45 -15.27 10.31
C ASN A 559 33.88 -15.30 10.89
N GLY A 560 34.08 -14.78 12.11
CA GLY A 560 35.38 -14.73 12.78
C GLY A 560 36.35 -13.68 12.25
N LYS A 561 35.95 -12.85 11.27
CA LYS A 561 36.83 -11.91 10.56
C LYS A 561 36.38 -10.47 10.68
N ASP A 562 35.10 -10.21 10.50
CA ASP A 562 34.52 -8.86 10.47
C ASP A 562 33.04 -8.91 10.89
N LEU A 563 32.41 -7.74 10.94
CA LEU A 563 31.01 -7.60 11.32
C LEU A 563 30.03 -7.77 10.14
N THR A 564 30.42 -8.43 9.04
CA THR A 564 29.50 -8.61 7.90
C THR A 564 28.22 -9.32 8.34
N GLY A 565 27.08 -8.68 8.10
CA GLY A 565 25.73 -9.10 8.49
C GLY A 565 25.36 -8.81 9.94
N TRP A 566 26.12 -7.92 10.57
CA TRP A 566 25.82 -7.31 11.85
C TRP A 566 25.85 -5.79 11.68
N THR A 567 24.81 -5.11 12.19
CA THR A 567 24.67 -3.65 12.07
C THR A 567 24.54 -3.01 13.45
N PRO A 568 25.43 -2.07 13.83
CA PRO A 568 25.32 -1.38 15.11
C PRO A 568 24.19 -0.35 15.11
N LYS A 569 23.48 -0.22 16.24
CA LYS A 569 22.61 0.92 16.55
C LYS A 569 22.93 1.39 17.96
N ILE A 570 23.54 2.57 18.04
CA ILE A 570 23.90 3.23 19.29
C ILE A 570 22.96 4.42 19.52
N ARG A 571 22.59 4.67 20.78
CA ARG A 571 21.73 5.78 21.17
C ARG A 571 22.35 7.13 20.76
N GLY A 572 21.55 7.96 20.13
CA GLY A 572 21.93 9.27 19.61
C GLY A 572 22.67 9.22 18.27
N LEU A 573 22.86 8.04 17.66
CA LEU A 573 23.50 7.85 16.36
C LEU A 573 22.56 7.19 15.37
N ARG A 574 22.78 7.42 14.07
CA ARG A 574 22.00 6.76 13.01
C ARG A 574 22.38 5.27 12.94
N LEU A 575 21.52 4.48 12.32
CA LEU A 575 21.78 3.05 12.11
C LEU A 575 23.09 2.86 11.32
N GLY A 576 23.98 2.01 11.82
CA GLY A 576 25.28 1.70 11.22
C GLY A 576 26.42 2.61 11.66
N GLU A 577 26.16 3.71 12.37
CA GLU A 577 27.21 4.59 12.90
C GLU A 577 27.78 4.03 14.21
N ASP A 578 29.11 3.88 14.27
CA ASP A 578 29.87 3.50 15.46
C ASP A 578 31.24 4.21 15.48
N PRO A 579 31.27 5.52 15.81
CA PRO A 579 32.50 6.32 15.76
C PRO A 579 33.51 5.94 16.83
N TRP A 580 33.09 5.21 17.87
CA TRP A 580 33.94 4.78 18.99
C TRP A 580 34.40 3.33 18.87
N ASN A 581 34.14 2.68 17.73
CA ASN A 581 34.53 1.28 17.53
C ASN A 581 34.07 0.38 18.69
N THR A 582 32.85 0.67 19.17
CA THR A 582 32.20 0.01 20.30
C THR A 582 32.09 -1.49 20.02
N PHE A 583 31.69 -1.82 18.80
CA PHE A 583 31.65 -3.19 18.28
C PHE A 583 32.77 -3.39 17.29
N ARG A 584 33.59 -4.43 17.52
CA ARG A 584 34.72 -4.75 16.64
C ARG A 584 35.04 -6.23 16.65
N VAL A 585 35.86 -6.66 15.71
CA VAL A 585 36.42 -8.02 15.68
C VAL A 585 37.89 -7.97 16.03
N ARG A 586 38.29 -8.73 17.04
CA ARG A 586 39.68 -8.93 17.44
C ARG A 586 39.85 -10.38 17.89
N ASP A 587 40.96 -11.01 17.53
CA ASP A 587 41.28 -12.40 17.92
C ASP A 587 40.16 -13.41 17.62
N GLY A 588 39.41 -13.19 16.54
CA GLY A 588 38.32 -14.06 16.11
C GLY A 588 37.08 -14.04 17.00
N VAL A 589 36.90 -13.01 17.85
CA VAL A 589 35.70 -12.78 18.68
C VAL A 589 35.08 -11.42 18.37
N ILE A 590 33.78 -11.27 18.63
CA ILE A 590 33.14 -9.95 18.66
C ILE A 590 33.43 -9.34 20.02
N GLN A 591 34.11 -8.21 20.04
CA GLN A 591 34.35 -7.42 21.25
C GLN A 591 33.37 -6.26 21.32
N VAL A 592 32.78 -6.06 22.50
CA VAL A 592 32.15 -4.83 22.93
C VAL A 592 33.12 -4.12 23.86
N GLY A 593 33.63 -2.97 23.48
CA GLY A 593 34.62 -2.23 24.26
C GLY A 593 34.35 -0.73 24.29
N TYR A 594 35.02 -0.05 25.20
CA TYR A 594 34.82 1.37 25.48
C TYR A 594 36.15 2.13 25.59
N GLU A 595 37.20 1.65 24.94
CA GLU A 595 38.54 2.23 25.00
C GLU A 595 38.60 3.63 24.39
N ASP A 596 37.75 3.90 23.40
CA ASP A 596 37.64 5.19 22.72
C ASP A 596 36.60 6.12 23.39
N TYR A 597 36.08 5.75 24.56
CA TYR A 597 35.11 6.56 25.31
C TYR A 597 35.79 7.35 26.43
N GLU A 598 35.62 8.68 26.44
CA GLU A 598 35.94 9.50 27.62
C GLU A 598 34.98 9.19 28.77
N ARG A 599 33.68 9.09 28.45
CA ARG A 599 32.58 8.74 29.36
C ARG A 599 31.49 7.99 28.59
N PHE A 600 30.77 7.09 29.28
CA PHE A 600 29.70 6.29 28.67
C PHE A 600 28.49 7.14 28.22
N ASP A 601 28.14 8.19 28.96
CA ASP A 601 27.08 9.18 28.62
C ASP A 601 25.76 8.60 28.10
N GLY A 602 25.37 7.44 28.64
CA GLY A 602 24.14 6.74 28.25
C GLY A 602 24.14 6.23 26.81
N ARG A 603 25.32 5.98 26.20
CA ARG A 603 25.46 5.44 24.85
C ARG A 603 25.19 3.93 24.80
N PHE A 604 23.97 3.55 25.20
CA PHE A 604 23.48 2.18 25.05
C PHE A 604 23.50 1.79 23.57
N GLY A 605 24.03 0.61 23.28
CA GLY A 605 24.25 0.13 21.93
C GLY A 605 23.77 -1.29 21.76
N HIS A 606 23.43 -1.64 20.52
CA HIS A 606 23.01 -2.99 20.16
C HIS A 606 23.59 -3.33 18.79
N LEU A 607 24.26 -4.48 18.69
CA LEU A 607 24.75 -5.02 17.44
C LEU A 607 23.72 -6.01 16.90
N PHE A 608 22.95 -5.57 15.90
CA PHE A 608 21.85 -6.32 15.33
C PHE A 608 22.32 -7.32 14.29
N LEU A 609 21.86 -8.55 14.40
CA LEU A 609 21.98 -9.52 13.32
C LEU A 609 21.02 -9.14 12.18
N ASP A 610 21.51 -9.12 10.95
CA ASP A 610 20.72 -8.84 9.74
C ASP A 610 19.86 -10.05 9.31
N LEU A 611 19.27 -10.74 10.28
CA LEU A 611 18.48 -11.96 10.08
C LEU A 611 17.44 -12.08 11.20
N PRO A 612 16.18 -11.66 10.98
CA PRO A 612 15.12 -11.87 11.96
C PRO A 612 14.69 -13.34 11.98
N LEU A 613 14.48 -13.88 13.17
CA LEU A 613 14.18 -15.31 13.37
C LEU A 613 12.92 -15.51 14.21
N SER A 614 12.23 -16.65 13.97
CA SER A 614 11.01 -17.04 14.69
C SER A 614 11.23 -18.24 15.60
N SER A 615 11.55 -19.41 15.03
CA SER A 615 11.74 -20.65 15.80
C SER A 615 13.15 -21.17 15.59
N TYR A 616 13.95 -21.20 16.65
CA TYR A 616 15.37 -21.47 16.58
C TYR A 616 15.95 -21.87 17.94
N ILE A 617 17.15 -22.44 17.91
CA ILE A 617 18.03 -22.57 19.05
C ILE A 617 19.25 -21.71 18.77
N LEU A 618 19.48 -20.70 19.61
CA LEU A 618 20.68 -19.86 19.58
C LEU A 618 21.66 -20.40 20.62
N GLU A 619 22.94 -20.52 20.24
CA GLU A 619 24.02 -20.87 21.14
C GLU A 619 25.20 -19.92 20.93
N LEU A 620 25.75 -19.41 22.03
CA LEU A 620 26.97 -18.60 22.03
C LEU A 620 27.71 -18.72 23.36
N GLU A 621 28.94 -18.23 23.38
CA GLU A 621 29.73 -18.06 24.60
C GLU A 621 30.03 -16.58 24.79
N TYR A 622 29.97 -16.11 26.05
CA TYR A 622 30.35 -14.74 26.41
C TYR A 622 31.32 -14.72 27.60
N ARG A 623 32.07 -13.63 27.74
CA ARG A 623 32.78 -13.27 28.97
C ARG A 623 32.83 -11.76 29.16
N PHE A 624 32.92 -11.31 30.40
CA PHE A 624 33.25 -9.93 30.73
C PHE A 624 34.76 -9.76 30.84
N THR A 625 35.25 -8.59 30.45
CA THR A 625 36.67 -8.24 30.50
C THR A 625 36.86 -6.83 31.05
N GLY A 626 38.03 -6.56 31.62
CA GLY A 626 38.43 -5.21 32.03
C GLY A 626 37.46 -4.52 32.99
N ASP A 627 37.54 -3.20 33.01
CA ASP A 627 36.78 -2.32 33.90
C ASP A 627 35.60 -1.66 33.18
N GLN A 628 34.57 -1.30 33.95
CA GLN A 628 33.40 -0.58 33.44
C GLN A 628 33.82 0.82 32.95
N ALA A 629 33.26 1.26 31.83
CA ALA A 629 33.52 2.58 31.28
C ALA A 629 33.17 3.69 32.29
N PRO A 630 33.97 4.78 32.38
CA PRO A 630 33.65 5.92 33.23
C PRO A 630 32.23 6.46 32.95
N GLY A 631 31.46 6.73 34.01
CA GLY A 631 30.07 7.20 33.86
C GLY A 631 29.06 6.11 33.48
N GLY A 632 29.48 4.84 33.41
CA GLY A 632 28.58 3.70 33.33
C GLY A 632 27.65 3.62 34.55
N PRO A 633 26.36 3.28 34.38
CA PRO A 633 25.45 3.13 35.51
C PRO A 633 25.89 2.00 36.45
N GLY A 634 25.80 2.19 37.78
CA GLY A 634 26.26 1.19 38.74
C GLY A 634 25.55 -0.17 38.63
N TRP A 635 24.28 -0.19 38.18
CA TRP A 635 23.53 -1.42 37.92
C TRP A 635 24.05 -2.19 36.70
N ALA A 636 24.81 -1.54 35.82
CA ALA A 636 25.33 -2.10 34.58
C ALA A 636 26.73 -2.72 34.71
N LEU A 637 27.28 -2.79 35.93
CA LEU A 637 28.55 -3.46 36.19
C LEU A 637 28.46 -4.93 35.76
N ARG A 638 29.31 -5.33 34.81
CA ARG A 638 29.31 -6.68 34.21
C ARG A 638 27.90 -7.11 33.79
N ASN A 639 27.21 -6.21 33.09
CA ASN A 639 25.89 -6.44 32.51
C ASN A 639 25.96 -6.30 30.99
N SER A 640 25.23 -7.16 30.30
CA SER A 640 25.05 -7.22 28.86
C SER A 640 23.85 -8.15 28.60
N GLY A 641 23.54 -8.42 27.35
CA GLY A 641 22.30 -9.10 27.01
C GLY A 641 22.26 -9.59 25.57
N ILE A 642 21.41 -10.58 25.36
CA ILE A 642 20.98 -11.01 24.03
C ILE A 642 19.53 -10.58 23.88
N MET A 643 19.25 -9.61 23.02
CA MET A 643 17.87 -9.25 22.70
C MET A 643 17.33 -10.25 21.70
N ILE A 644 16.20 -10.88 21.98
CA ILE A 644 15.48 -11.80 21.12
C ILE A 644 14.07 -11.30 20.85
N HIS A 645 13.51 -11.65 19.69
CA HIS A 645 12.19 -11.20 19.26
C HIS A 645 12.07 -9.66 19.28
N GLY A 646 13.18 -8.97 19.03
CA GLY A 646 13.24 -7.52 19.09
C GLY A 646 12.59 -6.85 17.89
N GLN A 647 12.30 -5.56 18.06
CA GLN A 647 11.98 -4.68 16.95
C GLN A 647 13.16 -4.58 15.97
N SER A 648 12.90 -4.16 14.74
CA SER A 648 13.98 -3.95 13.76
C SER A 648 14.80 -2.70 14.13
N PRO A 649 16.11 -2.68 13.85
CA PRO A 649 16.96 -1.55 14.23
C PRO A 649 16.57 -0.23 13.53
N ASP A 650 15.99 -0.30 12.33
CA ASP A 650 15.49 0.87 11.59
C ASP A 650 14.18 1.44 12.15
N SER A 651 13.45 0.66 12.95
CA SER A 651 12.25 1.13 13.66
C SER A 651 12.57 1.80 15.00
N MET A 652 13.82 1.73 15.47
CA MET A 652 14.24 2.39 16.70
C MET A 652 14.38 3.89 16.46
N SER A 653 13.95 4.70 17.43
CA SER A 653 14.21 6.13 17.37
C SER A 653 15.71 6.43 17.58
N LEU A 654 16.13 7.66 17.26
CA LEU A 654 17.53 8.07 17.40
C LEU A 654 18.01 7.89 18.84
N ASP A 655 17.20 8.33 19.80
CA ASP A 655 17.51 8.39 21.24
C ASP A 655 16.91 7.25 22.06
N GLN A 656 16.43 6.18 21.42
CA GLN A 656 15.91 5.00 22.10
C GLN A 656 17.05 4.19 22.74
N ASP A 657 16.95 3.96 24.05
CA ASP A 657 17.98 3.25 24.84
C ASP A 657 18.07 1.76 24.47
N PHE A 658 16.92 1.07 24.45
CA PHE A 658 16.82 -0.37 24.23
C PHE A 658 15.74 -0.70 23.19
N PRO A 659 15.93 -1.71 22.33
CA PRO A 659 14.88 -2.17 21.43
C PRO A 659 13.73 -2.76 22.24
N VAL A 660 12.49 -2.51 21.81
CA VAL A 660 11.32 -3.26 22.27
C VAL A 660 11.55 -4.73 21.93
N SER A 661 11.73 -5.57 22.95
CA SER A 661 12.26 -6.92 22.80
C SER A 661 12.11 -7.75 24.07
N ILE A 662 12.58 -9.00 24.02
CA ILE A 662 12.86 -9.82 25.21
C ILE A 662 14.37 -9.89 25.36
N GLU A 663 14.89 -9.55 26.54
CA GLU A 663 16.31 -9.61 26.83
C GLU A 663 16.64 -10.89 27.59
N VAL A 664 17.60 -11.66 27.09
CA VAL A 664 18.32 -12.69 27.85
C VAL A 664 19.50 -12.01 28.52
N GLN A 665 19.31 -11.58 29.77
CA GLN A 665 20.30 -10.78 30.48
C GLN A 665 21.50 -11.65 30.87
N LEU A 666 22.69 -11.13 30.60
CA LEU A 666 23.98 -11.74 30.87
C LEU A 666 24.67 -10.96 32.00
N LEU A 667 24.84 -11.61 33.15
CA LEU A 667 25.50 -11.02 34.32
C LEU A 667 26.80 -11.73 34.69
N GLY A 668 27.80 -10.95 35.08
CA GLY A 668 29.00 -11.40 35.77
C GLY A 668 28.94 -11.13 37.28
N GLY A 669 29.70 -11.89 38.07
CA GLY A 669 29.83 -11.65 39.50
C GLY A 669 30.48 -10.30 39.82
N ASP A 670 29.97 -9.62 40.85
CA ASP A 670 30.50 -8.35 41.39
C ASP A 670 31.49 -8.57 42.57
N GLY A 671 31.71 -9.84 42.94
CA GLY A 671 32.57 -10.24 44.05
C GLY A 671 31.94 -10.12 45.44
N ARG A 672 30.66 -9.73 45.55
CA ARG A 672 29.99 -9.47 46.84
C ARG A 672 28.69 -10.24 47.00
N HIS A 673 27.89 -10.36 45.94
CA HIS A 673 26.52 -10.84 46.04
C HIS A 673 26.22 -11.93 44.99
N PRO A 674 25.30 -12.87 45.28
CA PRO A 674 24.74 -13.73 44.25
C PRO A 674 24.06 -12.90 43.16
N ARG A 675 24.58 -13.01 41.94
CA ARG A 675 24.06 -12.42 40.71
C ARG A 675 23.81 -13.53 39.68
N PRO A 676 22.60 -14.07 39.55
CA PRO A 676 22.30 -15.11 38.58
C PRO A 676 22.34 -14.51 37.15
N THR A 677 22.85 -15.26 36.18
CA THR A 677 22.84 -14.89 34.76
C THR A 677 21.76 -15.63 33.98
N GLY A 678 21.42 -15.20 32.77
CA GLY A 678 20.32 -15.78 31.99
C GLY A 678 18.94 -15.38 32.52
N ASN A 679 18.84 -14.21 33.14
CA ASN A 679 17.56 -13.62 33.57
C ASN A 679 16.75 -13.20 32.33
N VAL A 680 15.50 -12.80 32.54
CA VAL A 680 14.70 -12.15 31.48
C VAL A 680 14.38 -10.72 31.87
N CYS A 681 14.63 -9.78 30.97
CA CYS A 681 14.11 -8.42 31.06
C CYS A 681 13.22 -8.11 29.84
N THR A 682 12.19 -7.27 30.01
CA THR A 682 11.12 -7.10 29.00
C THR A 682 10.93 -5.64 28.58
N PRO A 683 11.92 -4.98 27.94
CA PRO A 683 11.79 -3.61 27.48
C PRO A 683 10.66 -3.50 26.45
N GLY A 684 9.65 -2.67 26.74
CA GLY A 684 8.46 -2.48 25.91
C GLY A 684 7.60 -3.73 25.67
N THR A 685 7.83 -4.80 26.43
CA THR A 685 7.12 -6.08 26.28
C THR A 685 6.71 -6.65 27.63
N HIS A 686 5.86 -7.68 27.57
CA HIS A 686 5.48 -8.54 28.69
C HIS A 686 5.63 -10.00 28.28
N ILE A 687 5.69 -10.90 29.25
CA ILE A 687 5.71 -12.36 29.03
C ILE A 687 4.64 -13.05 29.85
N GLU A 688 4.36 -14.31 29.55
CA GLU A 688 3.52 -15.17 30.37
C GLU A 688 4.34 -16.24 31.10
N ARG A 689 3.97 -16.50 32.35
CA ARG A 689 4.48 -17.62 33.14
C ARG A 689 3.34 -18.21 33.96
N ASN A 690 3.20 -19.54 33.91
CA ASN A 690 2.11 -20.27 34.59
C ASN A 690 0.71 -19.70 34.27
N GLY A 691 0.48 -19.34 32.99
CA GLY A 691 -0.79 -18.80 32.50
C GLY A 691 -1.11 -17.36 32.92
N LYS A 692 -0.15 -16.63 33.51
CA LYS A 692 -0.33 -15.23 33.93
C LYS A 692 0.66 -14.32 33.20
N VAL A 693 0.15 -13.18 32.70
CA VAL A 693 1.00 -12.11 32.16
C VAL A 693 1.79 -11.47 33.29
N ILE A 694 3.11 -11.52 33.18
CA ILE A 694 4.05 -10.88 34.09
C ILE A 694 4.40 -9.52 33.53
N ARG A 695 4.12 -8.47 34.31
CA ARG A 695 4.40 -7.06 33.96
C ARG A 695 5.66 -6.49 34.60
N ARG A 696 6.28 -7.28 35.50
CA ARG A 696 7.56 -6.91 36.11
C ARG A 696 8.62 -6.95 35.02
N HIS A 697 9.42 -5.88 34.95
CA HIS A 697 10.41 -5.72 33.90
C HIS A 697 11.48 -6.82 33.90
N CYS A 698 12.09 -7.15 35.05
CA CYS A 698 13.11 -8.19 35.15
C CYS A 698 12.71 -9.33 36.10
N ILE A 699 13.01 -10.58 35.71
CA ILE A 699 12.78 -11.79 36.49
C ILE A 699 14.08 -12.61 36.53
N ASP A 700 14.54 -12.90 37.75
CA ASP A 700 15.76 -13.66 37.97
C ASP A 700 15.62 -15.13 37.54
N SER A 701 16.71 -15.67 37.01
CA SER A 701 16.87 -17.08 36.69
C SER A 701 17.30 -17.89 37.93
N LYS A 702 17.38 -19.21 37.78
CA LYS A 702 17.94 -20.12 38.80
C LYS A 702 19.44 -20.39 38.61
N SER A 703 20.13 -19.60 37.79
CA SER A 703 21.55 -19.80 37.48
C SER A 703 22.47 -19.49 38.66
N LYS A 704 23.69 -20.03 38.61
CA LYS A 704 24.77 -19.63 39.51
C LYS A 704 25.37 -18.28 39.07
N THR A 705 26.20 -17.71 39.93
CA THR A 705 27.04 -16.55 39.61
C THR A 705 28.38 -17.00 39.05
N TYR A 706 28.83 -16.36 37.99
CA TYR A 706 30.11 -16.62 37.35
C TYR A 706 31.00 -15.37 37.50
N ALA A 707 32.04 -15.45 38.33
CA ALA A 707 32.93 -14.33 38.63
C ALA A 707 34.19 -14.33 37.74
N GLY A 708 34.90 -13.20 37.66
CA GLY A 708 36.13 -13.09 36.86
C GLY A 708 35.87 -13.08 35.34
N GLU A 709 36.89 -13.36 34.54
CA GLU A 709 36.86 -13.30 33.07
C GLU A 709 36.68 -14.69 32.43
N GLN A 710 35.84 -15.53 33.03
CA GLN A 710 35.57 -16.88 32.53
C GLN A 710 34.56 -16.87 31.38
N TRP A 711 34.72 -17.79 30.43
CA TRP A 711 33.72 -18.02 29.38
C TRP A 711 32.50 -18.75 29.94
N VAL A 712 31.31 -18.24 29.62
CA VAL A 712 30.03 -18.82 30.00
C VAL A 712 29.25 -19.16 28.74
N ARG A 713 28.75 -20.39 28.64
CA ARG A 713 27.94 -20.86 27.51
C ARG A 713 26.46 -20.55 27.77
N VAL A 714 25.84 -19.91 26.80
CA VAL A 714 24.39 -19.59 26.81
C VAL A 714 23.74 -20.31 25.65
N ARG A 715 22.64 -21.01 25.91
CA ARG A 715 21.76 -21.55 24.88
C ARG A 715 20.33 -21.08 25.13
N VAL A 716 19.68 -20.57 24.09
CA VAL A 716 18.30 -20.08 24.13
C VAL A 716 17.48 -20.87 23.13
N GLU A 717 16.48 -21.60 23.61
CA GLU A 717 15.52 -22.32 22.77
C GLU A 717 14.26 -21.46 22.61
N VAL A 718 13.90 -21.13 21.38
CA VAL A 718 12.82 -20.22 21.04
C VAL A 718 11.88 -20.91 20.06
N HIS A 719 10.64 -21.18 20.47
CA HIS A 719 9.63 -21.83 19.64
C HIS A 719 8.58 -20.81 19.16
N GLY A 720 9.04 -19.77 18.47
CA GLY A 720 8.23 -18.60 18.17
C GLY A 720 7.80 -17.94 19.47
N GLY A 721 6.52 -17.59 19.58
CA GLY A 721 5.96 -17.04 20.82
C GLY A 721 5.45 -18.08 21.81
N ARG A 722 5.57 -19.38 21.52
CA ARG A 722 4.91 -20.43 22.33
C ARG A 722 5.71 -20.83 23.56
N HIS A 723 7.03 -20.88 23.43
CA HIS A 723 7.91 -21.44 24.46
C HIS A 723 9.31 -20.86 24.31
N ILE A 724 9.87 -20.33 25.41
CA ILE A 724 11.23 -19.81 25.45
C ILE A 724 11.94 -20.34 26.69
N ARG A 725 13.14 -20.92 26.50
CA ARG A 725 13.97 -21.49 27.58
C ARG A 725 15.39 -20.96 27.52
N HIS A 726 15.93 -20.61 28.69
CA HIS A 726 17.31 -20.20 28.85
C HIS A 726 18.12 -21.31 29.51
N PHE A 727 19.29 -21.62 28.93
CA PHE A 727 20.23 -22.57 29.48
C PHE A 727 21.58 -21.88 29.70
N ILE A 728 22.19 -22.10 30.88
CA ILE A 728 23.53 -21.63 31.22
C ILE A 728 24.38 -22.85 31.56
N ASN A 729 25.50 -23.02 30.84
CA ASN A 729 26.36 -24.22 30.91
C ASN A 729 25.52 -25.53 30.95
N ASP A 730 24.63 -25.65 29.96
CA ASP A 730 23.71 -26.77 29.73
C ASP A 730 22.61 -27.01 30.79
N SER A 731 22.54 -26.19 31.84
CA SER A 731 21.47 -26.25 32.85
C SER A 731 20.30 -25.34 32.46
N LEU A 732 19.06 -25.85 32.48
CA LEU A 732 17.85 -25.03 32.31
C LEU A 732 17.67 -24.10 33.52
N VAL A 733 17.70 -22.78 33.30
CA VAL A 733 17.64 -21.79 34.39
C VAL A 733 16.37 -20.95 34.38
N LEU A 734 15.70 -20.82 33.24
CA LEU A 734 14.48 -20.02 33.10
C LEU A 734 13.60 -20.52 31.94
N GLU A 735 12.28 -20.39 32.10
CA GLU A 735 11.27 -20.75 31.10
C GLU A 735 10.06 -19.83 31.19
N TYR A 736 9.56 -19.39 30.03
CA TYR A 736 8.36 -18.54 29.87
C TYR A 736 7.77 -18.67 28.46
N SER A 737 6.65 -17.98 28.20
CA SER A 737 5.94 -18.03 26.92
C SER A 737 5.29 -16.69 26.57
N ARG A 738 4.70 -16.63 25.37
CA ARG A 738 3.81 -15.58 24.87
C ARG A 738 4.33 -14.16 25.09
N PRO A 739 5.54 -13.84 24.59
CA PRO A 739 6.01 -12.47 24.60
C PRO A 739 5.05 -11.58 23.82
N GLN A 740 4.73 -10.41 24.38
CA GLN A 740 3.72 -9.52 23.84
C GLN A 740 4.12 -8.04 24.01
N LEU A 741 3.80 -7.22 23.03
CA LEU A 741 4.03 -5.78 23.06
C LEU A 741 3.22 -5.10 24.18
N ASP A 742 3.83 -4.15 24.88
CA ASP A 742 3.14 -3.32 25.86
C ASP A 742 2.46 -2.12 25.20
N ALA A 743 1.12 -2.12 25.18
CA ALA A 743 0.34 -1.01 24.65
C ALA A 743 0.50 0.32 25.41
N LYS A 744 1.10 0.29 26.61
CA LYS A 744 1.40 1.50 27.40
C LYS A 744 2.80 2.05 27.17
N ASP A 745 3.68 1.27 26.53
CA ASP A 745 5.05 1.69 26.25
C ASP A 745 5.10 2.58 25.00
N ALA A 746 5.85 3.69 25.10
CA ALA A 746 5.91 4.70 24.05
C ALA A 746 6.59 4.19 22.78
N ASN A 747 7.57 3.28 22.91
CA ASN A 747 8.29 2.69 21.78
C ASN A 747 7.52 1.51 21.18
N ALA A 748 6.72 0.79 21.98
CA ALA A 748 5.92 -0.34 21.51
C ALA A 748 4.61 0.06 20.83
N ARG A 749 4.02 1.22 21.17
CA ARG A 749 2.75 1.67 20.59
C ARG A 749 2.80 1.85 19.05
N PRO A 750 3.81 2.52 18.46
CA PRO A 750 3.93 2.57 17.01
C PRO A 750 4.02 1.18 16.38
N LEU A 751 4.76 0.25 17.00
CA LEU A 751 4.87 -1.14 16.52
C LEU A 751 3.53 -1.87 16.53
N LEU A 752 2.66 -1.60 17.50
CA LEU A 752 1.31 -2.17 17.53
C LEU A 752 0.45 -1.67 16.36
N GLU A 753 0.50 -0.37 16.07
CA GLU A 753 -0.22 0.22 14.94
C GLU A 753 0.23 -0.40 13.61
N HIS A 754 1.54 -0.52 13.40
CA HIS A 754 2.14 -1.20 12.23
C HIS A 754 1.71 -2.68 12.10
N ARG A 755 1.41 -3.32 13.23
CA ARG A 755 0.98 -4.72 13.33
C ARG A 755 -0.53 -4.90 13.38
N ARG A 756 -1.32 -3.88 13.01
CA ARG A 756 -2.79 -3.91 13.08
C ARG A 756 -3.30 -4.33 14.46
N ASN A 757 -2.67 -3.79 15.50
CA ASN A 757 -2.90 -4.10 16.91
C ASN A 757 -2.65 -5.56 17.34
N HIS A 758 -1.95 -6.35 16.53
CA HIS A 758 -1.52 -7.69 16.91
C HIS A 758 -0.35 -7.63 17.90
N ARG A 759 -0.60 -8.03 19.15
CA ARG A 759 0.34 -7.85 20.27
C ARG A 759 1.40 -8.94 20.40
N MET A 760 1.11 -10.17 19.96
CA MET A 760 2.00 -11.31 20.19
C MET A 760 3.27 -11.21 19.35
N LEU A 761 4.41 -11.54 19.95
CA LEU A 761 5.71 -11.60 19.28
C LEU A 761 6.08 -13.05 18.98
N SER A 762 5.91 -13.46 17.73
CA SER A 762 6.33 -14.81 17.28
C SER A 762 7.65 -14.84 16.52
N ALA A 763 8.22 -13.68 16.19
CA ALA A 763 9.55 -13.54 15.60
C ALA A 763 10.05 -12.10 15.79
N GLY A 764 11.34 -11.87 15.58
CA GLY A 764 11.93 -10.54 15.59
C GLY A 764 13.43 -10.57 15.35
N SER A 765 14.08 -9.41 15.55
CA SER A 765 15.52 -9.29 15.48
C SER A 765 16.22 -10.01 16.64
N ILE A 766 17.51 -10.27 16.44
CA ILE A 766 18.45 -10.70 17.49
C ILE A 766 19.55 -9.64 17.57
N SER A 767 19.94 -9.22 18.76
CA SER A 767 21.08 -8.31 18.92
C SER A 767 21.89 -8.59 20.19
N LEU A 768 23.17 -8.22 20.14
CA LEU A 768 24.08 -8.27 21.29
C LEU A 768 24.18 -6.87 21.89
N GLN A 769 24.05 -6.77 23.21
CA GLN A 769 23.92 -5.50 23.92
C GLN A 769 25.27 -4.93 24.36
N SER A 770 25.39 -3.61 24.25
CA SER A 770 26.46 -2.77 24.77
C SER A 770 25.91 -1.90 25.91
N GLU A 771 26.32 -2.20 27.14
CA GLU A 771 25.75 -1.66 28.37
C GLU A 771 26.81 -1.16 29.37
N SER A 772 27.87 -0.50 28.88
CA SER A 772 28.98 0.15 29.62
C SER A 772 30.09 -0.74 30.20
N HIS A 773 29.95 -2.07 30.25
CA HIS A 773 31.05 -2.97 30.66
C HIS A 773 31.60 -3.75 29.46
N PRO A 774 32.92 -3.79 29.21
CA PRO A 774 33.47 -4.57 28.11
C PRO A 774 33.14 -6.06 28.18
N CYS A 775 32.73 -6.64 27.05
CA CYS A 775 32.42 -8.06 26.95
C CYS A 775 32.81 -8.62 25.58
N GLU A 776 32.98 -9.94 25.51
CA GLU A 776 33.33 -10.63 24.27
C GLU A 776 32.34 -11.75 23.99
N PHE A 777 32.08 -12.00 22.70
CA PHE A 777 31.20 -13.06 22.21
C PHE A 777 31.91 -13.92 21.16
N ARG A 778 31.73 -15.24 21.27
CA ARG A 778 32.24 -16.21 20.28
C ARG A 778 31.31 -17.40 20.12
N ASN A 779 31.62 -18.26 19.14
CA ASN A 779 30.87 -19.49 18.86
C ASN A 779 29.36 -19.24 18.65
N ILE A 780 29.02 -18.10 18.04
CA ILE A 780 27.64 -17.67 17.82
C ILE A 780 27.04 -18.46 16.67
N LYS A 781 26.11 -19.37 16.97
CA LYS A 781 25.48 -20.25 15.99
C LYS A 781 24.01 -20.46 16.27
N VAL A 782 23.28 -20.80 15.22
CA VAL A 782 21.84 -21.03 15.27
C VAL A 782 21.44 -22.33 14.60
N ARG A 783 20.42 -22.98 15.14
CA ARG A 783 19.72 -24.11 14.50
C ARG A 783 18.24 -23.74 14.37
N LEU A 784 17.74 -23.63 13.14
CA LEU A 784 16.32 -23.32 12.90
C LEU A 784 15.44 -24.54 13.22
N LEU A 785 14.22 -24.30 13.72
CA LEU A 785 13.25 -25.31 14.18
C LEU A 785 12.04 -25.46 13.25
#